data_AF-A0A1B8GBH0-F1
#
_entry.id   AF-A0A1B8GBH0-F1
#
_cell.length_a   1.000
_cell.length_b   1.000
_cell.length_c   1.000
_cell.angle_alpha   90.00
_cell.angle_beta   90.00
_cell.angle_gamma   90.00
#
_symmetry.space_group_name_H-M   'P 1'
#
loop_
_entity.id
_entity.type
_entity.pdbx_description
1 polymer ?
#
loop_
_entity_poly.entity_id
_entity_poly.type
_entity_poly.pdbx_seq_one_letter_code
_entity_poly.pdbx_strand_id
1 'polypeptide(L)'
;MSATTTAHCASHPVGLKSNFKHPFKFLHEKLQPKINNVKVAFSHKRHELGKLGNTFNPNHRHDEKHEKITDDKRTRISSGHPFQSFAPERPGNDVKWYVDGRDYYWAVSIALERAKETIYIEDWWLSPELFMRRPPCFNQEWRLDQILKRRAEAGVKIYVIVYREVEAALTCNSKHTKQVLQGICPVGSKGYGNIVVMRHPDHNRFENAADRTLYWAHHEKFVVIDYHTAFIGGLDLCFGRWDTHQHPLVDVHLGGIFNEIWPGQDFNNNRVMDFQNVEEWKSNALSKAEYGRMPWHDVAMGVLGPCVVDIAEHFVLRWNLIKRDKYKRDGRYNWLIMEGRDGRDEDLIGVQRPNFPVGEYVSHPLSPLSSKALGNRGTVHAQVVRSSSDWSSGILTEHSIQNAYSEVIRNAQHYIYIENQFFITATGDKQAPIKNTIGKAIVEAVVRAGREGRKFRVIAVIPAIPGFTGDLRHGVAVGTRRGPEVGTRAIMNYQYQSICRGEQSIFEQIRAQGVDPAQHIFFFNLRSYDRLRATTALEPHGGKHGVKNREVQMAEAQQTTDSGIHSAGDQGGDLGRHIPNYGDYDEEKRTNAKRRHETAEEPVGSNRATERTQSVAKNAMYQMPKLEDELQGCNTIGEVDSWVQEELYIHAKLLIADDRTVICGSSNLNDRSQLGSRDSELSIVMTDTEPLESKMNGQEFVAGRHAATLRRYLWREHLGLLPPQDLDARREANAQPPGIPNDPHQGDTYEFVGDPLGNEVWHMWTSRATQNTNVFSELFHADPDNSVKTFKDYDKYLPAKGTKAGHVYDRTLPRKDILRKLDLVKGHLVWMPLEFLKDTPMSEPGIQFNSLTDYVYT
;
A
#
# COMPACT_ATOMS: atom_id res chain seq x y z
N MET A 1 31.11 -31.79 57.65
CA MET A 1 31.61 -33.01 58.34
C MET A 1 31.98 -33.99 57.24
N SER A 2 33.17 -34.58 57.16
CA SER A 2 34.38 -34.46 58.02
C SER A 2 35.67 -34.39 57.19
N ALA A 3 36.78 -34.00 57.82
CA ALA A 3 38.16 -34.28 57.38
C ALA A 3 38.54 -35.75 57.75
N THR A 4 39.79 -36.27 57.82
CA THR A 4 41.18 -35.73 57.95
C THR A 4 42.17 -36.88 57.62
N THR A 5 43.49 -36.76 57.35
CA THR A 5 44.41 -35.61 57.25
C THR A 5 45.13 -35.63 55.87
N THR A 6 46.44 -35.69 55.57
CA THR A 6 47.80 -35.66 56.20
C THR A 6 48.71 -34.84 55.22
N ALA A 7 49.78 -34.09 55.55
CA ALA A 7 50.91 -34.19 56.51
C ALA A 7 52.02 -35.17 56.07
N HIS A 8 53.33 -34.83 56.00
CA HIS A 8 54.12 -33.61 56.24
C HIS A 8 55.38 -33.65 55.31
N CYS A 9 56.40 -32.77 55.29
CA CYS A 9 56.92 -31.75 56.23
C CYS A 9 57.50 -30.51 55.47
N ALA A 10 58.60 -29.89 55.93
CA ALA A 10 59.15 -28.62 55.41
C ALA A 10 60.70 -28.52 55.40
N SER A 11 61.25 -27.57 54.63
CA SER A 11 62.46 -26.79 55.00
C SER A 11 62.72 -25.60 54.03
N HIS A 12 63.25 -24.51 54.59
CA HIS A 12 63.88 -23.37 53.90
C HIS A 12 65.26 -23.14 54.54
N PRO A 13 66.28 -22.64 53.81
CA PRO A 13 66.65 -21.24 54.01
C PRO A 13 67.23 -20.47 52.80
N VAL A 14 67.03 -19.15 52.83
CA VAL A 14 67.92 -18.04 52.40
C VAL A 14 68.76 -18.21 51.12
N GLY A 15 68.35 -17.51 50.05
CA GLY A 15 69.05 -17.47 48.76
C GLY A 15 70.15 -16.41 48.58
N LEU A 16 70.56 -16.23 47.32
CA LEU A 16 71.16 -14.99 46.79
C LEU A 16 70.85 -14.84 45.27
N LYS A 17 71.22 -13.70 44.66
CA LYS A 17 70.87 -13.34 43.27
C LYS A 17 71.92 -13.81 42.24
N SER A 18 71.48 -14.26 41.05
CA SER A 18 71.94 -13.73 39.74
C SER A 18 71.19 -14.33 38.54
N ASN A 19 71.26 -13.66 37.38
CA ASN A 19 70.51 -14.00 36.16
C ASN A 19 71.09 -15.18 35.36
N PHE A 20 70.23 -15.98 34.74
CA PHE A 20 70.42 -16.47 33.37
C PHE A 20 69.07 -16.60 32.64
N LYS A 21 69.03 -16.41 31.31
CA LYS A 21 67.80 -16.36 30.49
C LYS A 21 67.60 -17.67 29.70
N HIS A 22 66.40 -18.24 29.72
CA HIS A 22 65.98 -19.27 28.75
C HIS A 22 65.28 -18.63 27.52
N PRO A 23 65.61 -19.04 26.27
CA PRO A 23 65.24 -18.28 25.07
C PRO A 23 63.94 -18.71 24.34
N PHE A 24 63.01 -19.45 24.97
CA PHE A 24 61.83 -20.02 24.28
C PHE A 24 60.47 -19.63 24.86
N LYS A 25 60.20 -18.32 24.98
CA LYS A 25 58.82 -17.81 25.23
C LYS A 25 58.18 -17.07 24.05
N PHE A 26 58.90 -16.90 22.93
CA PHE A 26 58.51 -15.98 21.84
C PHE A 26 57.76 -16.62 20.66
N LEU A 27 57.54 -17.95 20.68
CA LEU A 27 56.88 -18.67 19.57
C LEU A 27 55.36 -18.79 19.73
N HIS A 28 54.85 -18.94 20.95
CA HIS A 28 53.45 -19.30 21.16
C HIS A 28 52.47 -18.14 20.94
N GLU A 29 52.84 -16.92 21.34
CA GLU A 29 52.00 -15.72 21.20
C GLU A 29 51.95 -15.18 19.75
N LYS A 30 52.97 -15.48 18.92
CA LYS A 30 53.03 -15.01 17.52
C LYS A 30 52.31 -15.89 16.49
N LEU A 31 51.86 -17.08 16.87
CA LEU A 31 51.16 -18.01 15.97
C LEU A 31 49.63 -17.94 16.04
N GLN A 32 49.07 -17.63 17.21
CA GLN A 32 47.62 -17.64 17.42
C GLN A 32 46.85 -16.63 16.53
N PRO A 33 47.32 -15.37 16.33
CA PRO A 33 46.68 -14.46 15.38
C PRO A 33 46.77 -14.93 13.92
N LYS A 34 47.90 -15.57 13.55
CA LYS A 34 48.10 -16.09 12.18
C LYS A 34 47.20 -17.29 11.88
N ILE A 35 47.02 -18.20 12.84
CA ILE A 35 46.14 -19.37 12.68
C ILE A 35 44.67 -18.92 12.55
N ASN A 36 44.24 -17.92 13.32
CA ASN A 36 42.91 -17.34 13.17
C ASN A 36 42.74 -16.62 11.82
N ASN A 37 43.70 -15.79 11.40
CA ASN A 37 43.64 -15.13 10.08
C ASN A 37 43.66 -16.13 8.92
N VAL A 38 44.40 -17.24 9.02
CA VAL A 38 44.37 -18.31 8.03
C VAL A 38 43.02 -19.04 8.03
N LYS A 39 42.42 -19.35 9.19
CA LYS A 39 41.06 -19.90 9.27
C LYS A 39 40.01 -18.97 8.65
N VAL A 40 40.10 -17.66 8.92
CA VAL A 40 39.22 -16.64 8.33
C VAL A 40 39.41 -16.55 6.82
N ALA A 41 40.65 -16.54 6.32
CA ALA A 41 40.93 -16.54 4.89
C ALA A 41 40.47 -17.83 4.18
N PHE A 42 40.62 -19.00 4.82
CA PHE A 42 40.14 -20.28 4.28
C PHE A 42 38.61 -20.36 4.29
N SER A 43 37.97 -19.82 5.33
CA SER A 43 36.51 -19.63 5.38
C SER A 43 36.04 -18.72 4.25
N HIS A 44 36.68 -17.56 4.04
CA HIS A 44 36.35 -16.66 2.94
C HIS A 44 36.54 -17.31 1.57
N LYS A 45 37.66 -17.98 1.29
CA LYS A 45 37.84 -18.71 0.02
C LYS A 45 36.82 -19.83 -0.18
N ARG A 46 36.41 -20.54 0.88
CA ARG A 46 35.35 -21.54 0.81
C ARG A 46 33.98 -20.89 0.56
N HIS A 47 33.76 -19.67 1.04
CA HIS A 47 32.56 -18.86 0.77
C HIS A 47 32.54 -18.30 -0.66
N GLU A 48 33.69 -17.91 -1.23
CA GLU A 48 33.84 -17.51 -2.64
C GLU A 48 33.60 -18.69 -3.60
N LEU A 49 34.17 -19.86 -3.30
CA LEU A 49 33.89 -21.10 -4.03
C LEU A 49 32.42 -21.53 -3.85
N GLY A 50 31.83 -21.30 -2.67
CA GLY A 50 30.40 -21.47 -2.42
C GLY A 50 29.55 -20.57 -3.32
N LYS A 51 29.88 -19.28 -3.45
CA LYS A 51 29.17 -18.34 -4.35
C LYS A 51 29.16 -18.82 -5.81
N LEU A 52 30.22 -19.48 -6.28
CA LEU A 52 30.27 -20.08 -7.62
C LEU A 52 29.42 -21.37 -7.77
N GLY A 53 29.07 -22.03 -6.67
CA GLY A 53 28.08 -23.11 -6.62
C GLY A 53 26.64 -22.61 -6.49
N ASN A 54 26.42 -21.53 -5.72
CA ASN A 54 25.09 -20.94 -5.48
C ASN A 54 24.38 -20.50 -6.78
N THR A 55 25.11 -20.22 -7.86
CA THR A 55 24.56 -19.94 -9.19
C THR A 55 23.76 -21.09 -9.81
N PHE A 56 23.70 -22.27 -9.19
CA PHE A 56 22.93 -23.43 -9.67
C PHE A 56 21.93 -24.04 -8.65
N ASN A 57 21.87 -23.55 -7.39
CA ASN A 57 20.82 -23.94 -6.44
C ASN A 57 20.07 -22.68 -5.92
N PRO A 58 18.78 -22.48 -6.24
CA PRO A 58 18.01 -21.38 -5.68
C PRO A 58 17.86 -21.48 -4.16
N ASN A 59 17.79 -22.71 -3.60
CA ASN A 59 17.60 -22.96 -2.17
C ASN A 59 18.94 -23.15 -1.41
N HIS A 60 19.99 -22.45 -1.80
CA HIS A 60 21.36 -22.64 -1.29
C HIS A 60 21.55 -22.30 0.21
N ARG A 61 20.53 -21.77 0.90
CA ARG A 61 20.52 -21.50 2.36
C ARG A 61 19.65 -22.51 3.15
N HIS A 62 19.31 -23.61 2.50
CA HIS A 62 18.53 -24.72 3.05
C HIS A 62 19.30 -26.05 2.92
N ASP A 63 20.63 -25.98 2.80
CA ASP A 63 21.46 -27.11 2.41
C ASP A 63 22.25 -27.72 3.58
N GLU A 64 22.66 -26.93 4.55
CA GLU A 64 23.33 -27.44 5.74
C GLU A 64 22.37 -28.19 6.68
N LYS A 65 22.94 -29.11 7.48
CA LYS A 65 22.17 -29.88 8.48
C LYS A 65 21.44 -28.97 9.48
N HIS A 66 22.01 -27.81 9.81
CA HIS A 66 21.41 -26.91 10.80
C HIS A 66 20.23 -26.12 10.22
N GLU A 67 20.35 -25.67 8.95
CA GLU A 67 19.29 -25.02 8.19
C GLU A 67 18.09 -25.98 8.05
N LYS A 68 18.34 -27.20 7.58
CA LYS A 68 17.32 -28.26 7.43
C LYS A 68 16.56 -28.57 8.74
N ILE A 69 17.22 -28.55 9.90
CA ILE A 69 16.56 -28.72 11.20
C ILE A 69 15.63 -27.55 11.54
N THR A 70 16.03 -26.32 11.20
CA THR A 70 15.21 -25.11 11.38
C THR A 70 14.02 -25.10 10.42
N ASP A 71 14.18 -25.58 9.19
CA ASP A 71 13.08 -25.70 8.23
C ASP A 71 12.11 -26.83 8.60
N ASP A 72 12.60 -28.03 8.96
CA ASP A 72 11.80 -29.16 9.52
C ASP A 72 11.00 -28.77 10.77
N LYS A 73 11.41 -27.68 11.43
CA LYS A 73 10.74 -27.10 12.60
C LYS A 73 9.72 -26.04 12.17
N ARG A 74 10.11 -25.07 11.33
CA ARG A 74 9.21 -24.06 10.74
C ARG A 74 8.03 -24.70 10.02
N THR A 75 8.29 -25.65 9.12
CA THR A 75 7.26 -26.39 8.38
C THR A 75 6.33 -27.17 9.30
N ARG A 76 6.83 -27.71 10.43
CA ARG A 76 6.00 -28.45 11.40
C ARG A 76 5.11 -27.53 12.24
N ILE A 77 5.60 -26.35 12.58
CA ILE A 77 4.81 -25.30 13.24
C ILE A 77 3.71 -24.84 12.28
N SER A 78 4.06 -24.44 11.06
CA SER A 78 3.07 -23.93 10.10
C SER A 78 2.07 -24.98 9.66
N SER A 79 2.47 -26.23 9.43
CA SER A 79 1.54 -27.35 9.15
C SER A 79 0.57 -27.67 10.30
N GLY A 80 0.83 -27.15 11.51
CA GLY A 80 -0.07 -27.25 12.67
C GLY A 80 -1.07 -26.10 12.79
N HIS A 81 -0.99 -25.09 11.92
CA HIS A 81 -1.86 -23.91 11.92
C HIS A 81 -2.83 -23.93 10.72
N PRO A 82 -3.98 -23.24 10.78
CA PRO A 82 -4.83 -23.04 9.61
C PRO A 82 -4.07 -22.35 8.48
N PHE A 83 -4.47 -22.64 7.24
CA PHE A 83 -3.86 -22.14 6.00
C PHE A 83 -2.35 -22.41 5.81
N GLN A 84 -1.75 -23.24 6.68
CA GLN A 84 -0.30 -23.48 6.76
C GLN A 84 0.53 -22.20 7.03
N SER A 85 0.00 -21.27 7.85
CA SER A 85 0.70 -20.03 8.20
C SER A 85 1.79 -20.20 9.25
N PHE A 86 2.86 -19.41 9.20
CA PHE A 86 3.81 -19.29 10.31
C PHE A 86 3.16 -18.89 11.64
N ALA A 87 2.10 -18.08 11.60
CA ALA A 87 1.38 -17.61 12.78
C ALA A 87 0.12 -18.47 13.05
N PRO A 88 -0.18 -18.81 14.31
CA PRO A 88 -1.44 -19.44 14.68
C PRO A 88 -2.60 -18.43 14.62
N GLU A 89 -3.84 -18.95 14.59
CA GLU A 89 -5.01 -18.12 14.91
C GLU A 89 -4.87 -17.55 16.34
N ARG A 90 -5.18 -16.27 16.50
CA ARG A 90 -5.15 -15.55 17.77
C ARG A 90 -6.56 -15.05 18.11
N PRO A 91 -7.18 -15.49 19.22
CA PRO A 91 -8.40 -14.86 19.74
C PRO A 91 -8.08 -13.54 20.43
N GLY A 92 -9.10 -12.68 20.60
CA GLY A 92 -9.03 -11.55 21.52
C GLY A 92 -8.36 -10.28 20.97
N ASN A 93 -8.27 -10.09 19.65
CA ASN A 93 -7.80 -8.84 19.06
C ASN A 93 -8.94 -7.82 18.99
N ASP A 94 -8.60 -6.54 19.12
CA ASP A 94 -9.42 -5.45 18.60
C ASP A 94 -8.86 -5.08 17.21
N VAL A 95 -9.67 -5.22 16.17
CA VAL A 95 -9.29 -4.90 14.80
C VAL A 95 -10.28 -3.91 14.21
N LYS A 96 -9.73 -2.74 13.87
CA LYS A 96 -10.43 -1.61 13.30
C LYS A 96 -10.18 -1.54 11.81
N TRP A 97 -11.22 -1.34 11.01
CA TRP A 97 -11.06 -1.08 9.58
C TRP A 97 -10.89 0.42 9.30
N TYR A 98 -10.17 0.73 8.23
CA TYR A 98 -10.11 2.04 7.59
C TYR A 98 -10.39 1.86 6.11
N VAL A 99 -11.24 2.74 5.57
CA VAL A 99 -11.46 2.90 4.13
C VAL A 99 -10.86 4.25 3.74
N ASP A 100 -10.15 4.25 2.62
CA ASP A 100 -9.36 5.36 2.07
C ASP A 100 -8.23 5.89 2.98
N GLY A 101 -7.38 6.73 2.36
CA GLY A 101 -6.23 7.31 3.02
C GLY A 101 -6.57 8.27 4.17
N ARG A 102 -7.64 9.07 4.09
CA ARG A 102 -7.91 10.15 5.05
C ARG A 102 -7.99 9.66 6.49
N ASP A 103 -8.77 8.62 6.76
CA ASP A 103 -8.90 8.06 8.11
C ASP A 103 -7.66 7.27 8.54
N TYR A 104 -7.09 6.49 7.61
CA TYR A 104 -5.89 5.69 7.85
C TYR A 104 -4.68 6.56 8.23
N TYR A 105 -4.32 7.55 7.42
CA TYR A 105 -3.17 8.42 7.68
C TYR A 105 -3.39 9.30 8.92
N TRP A 106 -4.63 9.70 9.20
CA TRP A 106 -4.95 10.39 10.44
C TRP A 106 -4.71 9.48 11.67
N ALA A 107 -5.21 8.24 11.65
CA ALA A 107 -4.99 7.27 12.72
C ALA A 107 -3.50 6.93 12.90
N VAL A 108 -2.78 6.64 11.81
CA VAL A 108 -1.33 6.40 11.81
C VAL A 108 -0.58 7.61 12.38
N SER A 109 -0.95 8.85 12.01
CA SER A 109 -0.30 10.06 12.56
C SER A 109 -0.46 10.19 14.08
N ILE A 110 -1.62 9.81 14.62
CA ILE A 110 -1.88 9.81 16.07
C ILE A 110 -1.06 8.71 16.75
N ALA A 111 -1.00 7.51 16.17
CA ALA A 111 -0.27 6.39 16.73
C ALA A 111 1.26 6.63 16.72
N LEU A 112 1.81 7.14 15.61
CA LEU A 112 3.22 7.51 15.49
C LEU A 112 3.61 8.59 16.50
N GLU A 113 2.84 9.67 16.66
CA GLU A 113 3.15 10.72 17.64
C GLU A 113 3.08 10.21 19.10
N ARG A 114 2.28 9.16 19.37
CA ARG A 114 2.16 8.51 20.69
C ARG A 114 3.28 7.50 21.01
N ALA A 115 4.11 7.13 20.04
CA ALA A 115 5.18 6.13 20.20
C ALA A 115 6.21 6.53 21.28
N LYS A 116 6.73 5.52 22.01
CA LYS A 116 7.56 5.68 23.22
C LYS A 116 8.89 4.92 23.17
N GLU A 117 8.97 3.82 22.44
CA GLU A 117 10.17 2.97 22.40
C GLU A 117 10.55 2.52 21.00
N THR A 118 9.60 2.05 20.18
CA THR A 118 9.90 1.35 18.92
C THR A 118 8.88 1.68 17.84
N ILE A 119 9.37 1.92 16.63
CA ILE A 119 8.55 1.98 15.41
C ILE A 119 9.24 1.10 14.37
N TYR A 120 8.51 0.12 13.84
CA TYR A 120 8.85 -0.58 12.61
C TYR A 120 7.98 -0.05 11.48
N ILE A 121 8.56 0.23 10.32
CA ILE A 121 7.83 0.58 9.09
C ILE A 121 8.33 -0.33 7.98
N GLU A 122 7.40 -0.93 7.25
CA GLU A 122 7.68 -1.63 6.02
C GLU A 122 6.70 -1.19 4.92
N ASP A 123 7.26 -0.77 3.78
CA ASP A 123 6.54 -0.20 2.64
C ASP A 123 7.18 -0.66 1.32
N TRP A 124 6.36 -0.79 0.27
CA TRP A 124 6.87 -0.88 -1.10
C TRP A 124 7.42 0.47 -1.57
N TRP A 125 6.76 1.57 -1.18
CA TRP A 125 7.27 2.93 -1.37
C TRP A 125 6.89 3.81 -0.18
N LEU A 126 7.86 4.54 0.36
CA LEU A 126 7.67 5.49 1.47
C LEU A 126 8.18 6.86 1.04
N SER A 127 7.30 7.87 1.06
CA SER A 127 7.61 9.28 0.78
C SER A 127 7.75 10.03 2.11
N PRO A 128 8.97 10.40 2.56
CA PRO A 128 9.17 11.09 3.85
C PRO A 128 8.37 12.39 3.97
N GLU A 129 8.13 13.06 2.85
CA GLU A 129 7.44 14.35 2.77
C GLU A 129 5.91 14.22 2.61
N LEU A 130 5.34 13.02 2.77
CA LEU A 130 3.90 12.80 2.80
C LEU A 130 3.24 13.57 3.96
N PHE A 131 2.19 14.34 3.65
CA PHE A 131 1.33 14.98 4.65
C PHE A 131 0.25 14.01 5.11
N MET A 132 0.30 13.62 6.39
CA MET A 132 -0.64 12.66 6.97
C MET A 132 -2.02 13.29 7.27
N ARG A 133 -2.13 14.62 7.22
CA ARG A 133 -3.36 15.42 7.43
C ARG A 133 -3.38 16.62 6.50
N ARG A 134 -4.57 17.05 6.06
CA ARG A 134 -4.78 18.07 5.01
C ARG A 134 -5.71 19.19 5.49
N PRO A 135 -5.65 20.41 4.90
CA PRO A 135 -4.68 20.88 3.92
C PRO A 135 -3.25 21.00 4.51
N PRO A 136 -2.17 20.80 3.72
CA PRO A 136 -0.79 20.87 4.19
C PRO A 136 -0.42 22.22 4.82
N CYS A 137 -1.00 23.33 4.33
CA CYS A 137 -0.70 24.68 4.83
C CYS A 137 -1.00 24.84 6.34
N PHE A 138 -1.94 24.07 6.88
CA PHE A 138 -2.34 24.11 8.29
C PHE A 138 -1.83 22.91 9.11
N ASN A 139 -1.09 21.98 8.48
CA ASN A 139 -0.71 20.68 9.04
C ASN A 139 0.77 20.33 8.81
N GLN A 140 1.67 21.32 8.75
CA GLN A 140 3.10 21.10 8.49
C GLN A 140 3.77 20.18 9.53
N GLU A 141 3.29 20.19 10.78
CA GLU A 141 3.77 19.31 11.83
C GLU A 141 3.32 17.84 11.65
N TRP A 142 2.33 17.57 10.80
CA TRP A 142 1.82 16.23 10.48
C TRP A 142 2.39 15.65 9.17
N ARG A 143 3.49 16.23 8.65
CA ARG A 143 4.31 15.58 7.63
C ARG A 143 5.10 14.42 8.23
N LEU A 144 5.22 13.30 7.51
CA LEU A 144 5.72 12.03 8.04
C LEU A 144 7.13 12.15 8.62
N ASP A 145 8.07 12.76 7.89
CA ASP A 145 9.42 13.07 8.37
C ASP A 145 9.43 13.88 9.68
N GLN A 146 8.53 14.85 9.84
CA GLN A 146 8.45 15.68 11.04
C GLN A 146 7.94 14.90 12.26
N ILE A 147 6.99 13.98 12.06
CA ILE A 147 6.53 13.07 13.13
C ILE A 147 7.69 12.14 13.54
N LEU A 148 8.33 11.47 12.57
CA LEU A 148 9.43 10.54 12.82
C LEU A 148 10.64 11.24 13.47
N LYS A 149 10.96 12.47 13.04
CA LYS A 149 11.99 13.32 13.67
C LYS A 149 11.67 13.57 15.14
N ARG A 150 10.45 14.04 15.48
CA ARG A 150 10.06 14.27 16.89
C ARG A 150 10.15 13.01 17.74
N ARG A 151 9.78 11.85 17.20
CA ARG A 151 9.87 10.56 17.91
C ARG A 151 11.33 10.12 18.11
N ALA A 152 12.16 10.23 17.09
CA ALA A 152 13.60 9.98 17.20
C ALA A 152 14.27 10.91 18.22
N GLU A 153 13.95 12.20 18.22
CA GLU A 153 14.43 13.19 19.19
C GLU A 153 13.95 12.93 20.63
N ALA A 154 12.79 12.27 20.80
CA ALA A 154 12.28 11.79 22.07
C ALA A 154 12.91 10.46 22.55
N GLY A 155 13.70 9.78 21.71
CA GLY A 155 14.42 8.55 22.04
C GLY A 155 13.90 7.26 21.38
N VAL A 156 12.76 7.32 20.68
CA VAL A 156 12.14 6.19 19.99
C VAL A 156 13.08 5.62 18.92
N LYS A 157 13.21 4.30 18.86
CA LYS A 157 14.02 3.58 17.86
C LYS A 157 13.17 3.24 16.64
N ILE A 158 13.54 3.78 15.49
CA ILE A 158 12.77 3.71 14.24
C ILE A 158 13.54 2.87 13.22
N TYR A 159 12.97 1.74 12.86
CA TYR A 159 13.54 0.78 11.91
C TYR A 159 12.66 0.75 10.67
N VAL A 160 13.25 0.98 9.50
CA VAL A 160 12.52 1.03 8.23
C VAL A 160 13.11 0.02 7.27
N ILE A 161 12.24 -0.79 6.64
CA ILE A 161 12.58 -1.57 5.46
C ILE A 161 11.74 -0.99 4.31
N VAL A 162 12.40 -0.61 3.21
CA VAL A 162 11.71 -0.20 1.98
C VAL A 162 12.23 -1.04 0.82
N TYR A 163 11.36 -1.37 -0.13
CA TYR A 163 11.79 -2.04 -1.35
C TYR A 163 12.89 -1.24 -2.07
N ARG A 164 13.91 -1.95 -2.58
CA ARG A 164 14.89 -1.37 -3.50
C ARG A 164 14.42 -1.61 -4.92
N GLU A 165 13.91 -0.56 -5.54
CA GLU A 165 13.52 -0.52 -6.94
C GLU A 165 14.66 -0.82 -7.92
N VAL A 166 14.28 -1.29 -9.10
CA VAL A 166 15.12 -1.20 -10.29
C VAL A 166 14.97 0.23 -10.83
N GLU A 167 15.96 1.08 -10.55
CA GLU A 167 16.00 2.53 -10.84
C GLU A 167 15.73 2.91 -12.33
N ALA A 168 15.75 1.94 -13.25
CA ALA A 168 15.45 2.11 -14.68
C ALA A 168 14.02 1.68 -15.08
N ALA A 169 13.17 1.30 -14.13
CA ALA A 169 11.82 0.75 -14.36
C ALA A 169 10.74 1.28 -13.38
N LEU A 170 11.13 1.94 -12.29
CA LEU A 170 10.24 2.52 -11.27
C LEU A 170 10.84 3.82 -10.73
N THR A 171 9.98 4.80 -10.43
CA THR A 171 10.36 6.18 -10.09
C THR A 171 10.34 6.49 -8.59
N CYS A 172 10.02 5.49 -7.75
CA CYS A 172 9.84 5.59 -6.29
C CYS A 172 11.06 6.14 -5.53
N ASN A 173 12.28 6.01 -6.07
CA ASN A 173 13.53 6.53 -5.50
C ASN A 173 13.70 6.22 -4.00
N SER A 174 13.72 4.94 -3.60
CA SER A 174 13.95 4.58 -2.18
C SER A 174 15.32 5.03 -1.65
N LYS A 175 16.23 5.41 -2.56
CA LYS A 175 17.51 6.06 -2.25
C LYS A 175 17.27 7.44 -1.61
N HIS A 176 16.39 8.28 -2.16
CA HIS A 176 15.92 9.54 -1.55
C HIS A 176 15.33 9.29 -0.16
N THR A 177 14.37 8.36 -0.06
CA THR A 177 13.75 7.94 1.23
C THR A 177 14.79 7.65 2.31
N LYS A 178 15.81 6.84 1.98
CA LYS A 178 16.90 6.50 2.90
C LYS A 178 17.81 7.68 3.24
N GLN A 179 18.10 8.56 2.28
CA GLN A 179 18.94 9.73 2.51
C GLN A 179 18.25 10.76 3.42
N VAL A 180 16.96 11.03 3.20
CA VAL A 180 16.17 11.95 4.04
C VAL A 180 16.00 11.37 5.44
N LEU A 181 15.41 10.17 5.60
CA LEU A 181 15.08 9.63 6.92
C LEU A 181 16.30 9.38 7.82
N GLN A 182 17.47 9.04 7.26
CA GLN A 182 18.71 8.96 8.04
C GLN A 182 19.42 10.33 8.23
N GLY A 183 18.96 11.38 7.55
CA GLY A 183 19.50 12.74 7.61
C GLY A 183 18.75 13.73 8.51
N ILE A 184 17.44 13.51 8.77
CA ILE A 184 16.60 14.46 9.55
C ILE A 184 17.04 14.68 11.00
N CYS A 185 17.88 13.80 11.54
CA CYS A 185 18.60 13.98 12.80
C CYS A 185 20.12 13.97 12.51
N PRO A 186 20.77 15.13 12.29
CA PRO A 186 22.19 15.20 11.92
C PRO A 186 23.13 14.83 13.07
N VAL A 187 24.41 14.60 12.76
CA VAL A 187 25.43 14.20 13.76
C VAL A 187 25.48 15.18 14.92
N GLY A 188 25.22 14.69 16.14
CA GLY A 188 25.21 15.50 17.36
C GLY A 188 23.84 16.10 17.73
N SER A 189 22.81 15.97 16.91
CA SER A 189 21.44 16.31 17.32
C SER A 189 20.87 15.26 18.28
N LYS A 190 19.79 15.62 18.98
CA LYS A 190 18.88 14.60 19.53
C LYS A 190 18.38 13.71 18.39
N GLY A 191 18.12 12.43 18.68
CA GLY A 191 17.67 11.47 17.67
C GLY A 191 18.73 10.98 16.68
N TYR A 192 19.97 11.48 16.70
CA TYR A 192 21.02 10.95 15.82
C TYR A 192 21.23 9.45 16.06
N GLY A 193 21.17 8.67 14.97
CA GLY A 193 21.27 7.20 15.02
C GLY A 193 20.04 6.47 15.56
N ASN A 194 18.93 7.16 15.86
CA ASN A 194 17.67 6.52 16.25
C ASN A 194 16.82 6.08 15.05
N ILE A 195 17.10 6.55 13.83
CA ILE A 195 16.41 6.15 12.59
C ILE A 195 17.38 5.35 11.71
N VAL A 196 16.99 4.12 11.34
CA VAL A 196 17.84 3.19 10.59
C VAL A 196 17.05 2.57 9.43
N VAL A 197 17.49 2.83 8.19
CA VAL A 197 16.77 2.43 6.97
C VAL A 197 17.52 1.34 6.21
N MET A 198 16.88 0.21 5.96
CA MET A 198 17.33 -0.82 5.03
C MET A 198 16.63 -0.65 3.66
N ARG A 199 17.26 -1.20 2.61
CA ARG A 199 16.70 -1.28 1.25
C ARG A 199 17.05 -2.66 0.68
N HIS A 200 16.12 -3.38 0.09
CA HIS A 200 16.32 -4.76 -0.39
C HIS A 200 15.30 -5.10 -1.50
N PRO A 201 15.59 -5.98 -2.49
CA PRO A 201 16.81 -6.77 -2.73
C PRO A 201 17.96 -5.97 -3.36
N ASP A 202 19.13 -6.59 -3.54
CA ASP A 202 20.23 -6.00 -4.32
C ASP A 202 20.35 -6.67 -5.69
N HIS A 203 20.05 -5.89 -6.73
CA HIS A 203 19.92 -6.28 -8.14
C HIS A 203 21.27 -6.54 -8.85
N ASN A 204 22.12 -7.38 -8.26
CA ASN A 204 23.48 -7.65 -8.74
C ASN A 204 23.46 -8.58 -9.97
N ARG A 205 23.55 -8.00 -11.19
CA ARG A 205 23.42 -8.68 -12.49
C ARG A 205 24.30 -9.92 -12.72
N PHE A 206 25.36 -10.14 -11.94
CA PHE A 206 26.25 -11.30 -12.05
C PHE A 206 26.02 -12.38 -10.98
N GLU A 207 25.35 -12.04 -9.87
CA GLU A 207 25.00 -13.02 -8.82
C GLU A 207 23.55 -13.48 -9.00
N ASN A 208 22.65 -12.56 -9.38
CA ASN A 208 21.22 -12.80 -9.59
C ASN A 208 20.90 -13.07 -11.08
N ALA A 209 21.83 -13.66 -11.84
CA ALA A 209 21.58 -14.04 -13.24
C ALA A 209 20.78 -15.36 -13.35
N ALA A 210 20.93 -16.24 -12.36
CA ALA A 210 20.20 -17.51 -12.24
C ALA A 210 18.93 -17.39 -11.38
N ASP A 211 18.93 -16.47 -10.42
CA ASP A 211 17.83 -16.21 -9.49
C ASP A 211 16.99 -15.01 -9.95
N ARG A 212 15.67 -15.17 -10.06
CA ARG A 212 14.77 -14.21 -10.74
C ARG A 212 14.36 -13.00 -9.90
N THR A 213 15.03 -12.79 -8.76
CA THR A 213 14.83 -11.67 -7.82
C THR A 213 14.89 -10.28 -8.44
N LEU A 214 15.49 -10.13 -9.62
CA LEU A 214 15.46 -8.91 -10.44
C LEU A 214 14.05 -8.40 -10.81
N TYR A 215 13.02 -9.24 -10.70
CA TYR A 215 11.62 -8.89 -11.04
C TYR A 215 10.68 -8.79 -9.83
N TRP A 216 11.15 -9.12 -8.63
CA TRP A 216 10.33 -9.25 -7.43
C TRP A 216 10.52 -8.08 -6.44
N ALA A 217 9.51 -7.86 -5.60
CA ALA A 217 9.47 -6.77 -4.62
C ALA A 217 9.09 -7.23 -3.21
N HIS A 218 9.45 -6.40 -2.23
CA HIS A 218 8.75 -6.38 -0.94
C HIS A 218 7.53 -5.50 -1.14
N HIS A 219 6.33 -6.10 -1.12
CA HIS A 219 5.10 -5.42 -1.51
C HIS A 219 4.12 -5.23 -0.33
N GLU A 220 4.40 -5.86 0.81
CA GLU A 220 3.72 -5.57 2.08
C GLU A 220 3.77 -4.09 2.49
N LYS A 221 2.70 -3.64 3.16
CA LYS A 221 2.61 -2.33 3.82
C LYS A 221 2.16 -2.55 5.26
N PHE A 222 3.02 -2.27 6.23
CA PHE A 222 2.64 -2.29 7.64
C PHE A 222 3.52 -1.39 8.52
N VAL A 223 2.94 -0.98 9.65
CA VAL A 223 3.61 -0.24 10.72
C VAL A 223 3.38 -0.96 12.04
N VAL A 224 4.42 -1.18 12.84
CA VAL A 224 4.29 -1.67 14.24
C VAL A 224 4.84 -0.61 15.19
N ILE A 225 4.09 -0.32 16.27
CA ILE A 225 4.40 0.74 17.22
C ILE A 225 4.40 0.18 18.64
N ASP A 226 5.53 0.34 19.34
CA ASP A 226 5.81 -0.06 20.72
C ASP A 226 5.49 -1.54 21.05
N TYR A 227 5.39 -2.44 20.05
CA TYR A 227 4.79 -3.79 20.16
C TYR A 227 3.37 -3.78 20.80
N HIS A 228 2.64 -2.68 20.68
CA HIS A 228 1.31 -2.47 21.25
C HIS A 228 0.22 -2.31 20.17
N THR A 229 0.56 -1.68 19.04
CA THR A 229 -0.35 -1.43 17.92
C THR A 229 0.32 -1.78 16.60
N ALA A 230 -0.44 -2.33 15.65
CA ALA A 230 -0.02 -2.46 14.26
C ALA A 230 -1.03 -1.84 13.29
N PHE A 231 -0.58 -1.51 12.09
CA PHE A 231 -1.39 -1.14 10.93
C PHE A 231 -0.94 -2.02 9.75
N ILE A 232 -1.87 -2.54 8.95
CA ILE A 232 -1.61 -3.47 7.82
C ILE A 232 -2.69 -3.31 6.74
N GLY A 233 -2.32 -3.28 5.46
CA GLY A 233 -3.30 -3.09 4.37
C GLY A 233 -2.67 -2.87 3.00
N GLY A 234 -3.42 -2.26 2.08
CA GLY A 234 -2.93 -1.83 0.76
C GLY A 234 -2.24 -0.45 0.76
N LEU A 235 -2.48 0.38 1.78
CA LEU A 235 -1.98 1.76 1.87
C LEU A 235 -0.49 1.84 2.27
N ASP A 236 0.36 2.12 1.28
CA ASP A 236 1.77 2.54 1.49
C ASP A 236 1.85 3.93 2.16
N LEU A 237 2.93 4.24 2.88
CA LEU A 237 3.21 5.61 3.37
C LEU A 237 3.84 6.52 2.30
N CYS A 238 3.21 6.64 1.13
CA CYS A 238 3.70 7.47 0.01
C CYS A 238 2.61 8.25 -0.75
N PHE A 239 3.06 9.00 -1.76
CA PHE A 239 2.23 9.92 -2.54
C PHE A 239 1.09 9.25 -3.35
N GLY A 240 0.03 10.01 -3.58
CA GLY A 240 -1.16 9.66 -4.37
C GLY A 240 -2.24 8.86 -3.64
N ARG A 241 -1.87 8.20 -2.52
CA ARG A 241 -2.76 7.33 -1.71
C ARG A 241 -3.74 8.10 -0.81
N TRP A 242 -3.47 9.36 -0.48
CA TRP A 242 -4.35 10.14 0.39
C TRP A 242 -5.63 10.49 -0.39
N ASP A 243 -6.78 10.06 0.11
CA ASP A 243 -8.08 10.35 -0.50
C ASP A 243 -9.22 10.29 0.53
N THR A 244 -10.41 10.69 0.09
CA THR A 244 -11.69 10.69 0.84
C THR A 244 -12.77 10.04 -0.01
N HIS A 245 -13.81 9.48 0.60
CA HIS A 245 -14.80 8.63 -0.09
C HIS A 245 -15.71 9.33 -1.14
N GLN A 246 -15.53 10.64 -1.35
CA GLN A 246 -16.12 11.39 -2.48
C GLN A 246 -15.18 11.47 -3.70
N HIS A 247 -13.93 11.04 -3.56
CA HIS A 247 -12.91 10.92 -4.60
C HIS A 247 -12.79 12.15 -5.52
N PRO A 248 -12.30 13.30 -5.00
CA PRO A 248 -12.14 14.53 -5.77
C PRO A 248 -11.02 14.40 -6.82
N LEU A 249 -11.28 14.91 -8.02
CA LEU A 249 -10.30 14.96 -9.11
C LEU A 249 -9.59 16.33 -9.15
N VAL A 250 -10.22 17.40 -8.65
CA VAL A 250 -9.77 18.79 -8.85
C VAL A 250 -9.23 19.40 -7.56
N ASP A 251 -8.05 20.02 -7.68
CA ASP A 251 -7.27 20.62 -6.59
C ASP A 251 -6.86 22.07 -6.95
N VAL A 252 -7.84 22.86 -7.42
CA VAL A 252 -7.65 24.22 -7.93
C VAL A 252 -8.53 25.21 -7.15
N HIS A 253 -7.89 25.98 -6.26
CA HIS A 253 -8.59 26.80 -5.26
C HIS A 253 -8.39 28.29 -5.55
N LEU A 254 -9.47 29.09 -5.48
CA LEU A 254 -9.38 30.55 -5.61
C LEU A 254 -8.58 31.22 -4.47
N GLY A 255 -8.43 30.54 -3.32
CA GLY A 255 -7.55 30.95 -2.24
C GLY A 255 -6.06 30.65 -2.47
N GLY A 256 -5.67 30.16 -3.66
CA GLY A 256 -4.31 29.73 -3.95
C GLY A 256 -3.88 28.51 -3.12
N ILE A 257 -2.57 28.37 -2.92
CA ILE A 257 -1.94 27.22 -2.27
C ILE A 257 -2.38 26.97 -0.81
N PHE A 258 -3.04 27.92 -0.14
CA PHE A 258 -3.49 27.77 1.25
C PHE A 258 -4.49 26.62 1.45
N ASN A 259 -5.31 26.36 0.43
CA ASN A 259 -6.37 25.34 0.46
C ASN A 259 -6.02 24.06 -0.34
N GLU A 260 -4.85 24.02 -0.97
CA GLU A 260 -4.35 22.87 -1.74
C GLU A 260 -4.44 21.59 -0.90
N ILE A 261 -5.07 20.54 -1.43
CA ILE A 261 -5.19 19.25 -0.72
C ILE A 261 -3.99 18.36 -1.07
N TRP A 262 -3.56 18.29 -2.34
CA TRP A 262 -2.50 17.38 -2.81
C TRP A 262 -1.27 18.14 -3.33
N PRO A 263 -0.25 18.42 -2.50
CA PRO A 263 0.85 19.30 -2.88
C PRO A 263 1.87 18.61 -3.81
N GLY A 264 2.33 19.32 -4.84
CA GLY A 264 3.40 18.84 -5.72
C GLY A 264 3.11 17.46 -6.34
N GLN A 265 4.03 16.51 -6.20
CA GLN A 265 3.91 15.12 -6.70
C GLN A 265 2.67 14.37 -6.18
N ASP A 266 2.08 14.79 -5.06
CA ASP A 266 0.95 14.08 -4.45
C ASP A 266 -0.35 14.22 -5.25
N PHE A 267 -0.45 15.25 -6.12
CA PHE A 267 -1.49 15.34 -7.14
C PHE A 267 -1.06 14.53 -8.37
N ASN A 268 -1.58 13.32 -8.54
CA ASN A 268 -1.06 12.41 -9.54
C ASN A 268 -2.15 11.70 -10.35
N ASN A 269 -1.84 11.34 -11.61
CA ASN A 269 -2.70 10.53 -12.46
C ASN A 269 -1.85 9.58 -13.31
N ASN A 270 -1.64 8.36 -12.82
CA ASN A 270 -0.80 7.34 -13.45
C ASN A 270 -1.15 7.03 -14.91
N ARG A 271 -2.41 7.21 -15.36
CA ARG A 271 -2.77 7.00 -16.77
C ARG A 271 -2.11 8.04 -17.67
N VAL A 272 -2.14 9.30 -17.22
CA VAL A 272 -1.62 10.48 -17.95
C VAL A 272 -0.10 10.59 -17.80
N MET A 273 0.41 10.48 -16.57
CA MET A 273 1.84 10.62 -16.25
C MET A 273 2.18 9.90 -14.94
N ASP A 274 3.29 9.18 -14.92
CA ASP A 274 3.85 8.58 -13.70
C ASP A 274 4.62 9.64 -12.89
N PHE A 275 4.92 9.36 -11.63
CA PHE A 275 5.74 10.22 -10.77
C PHE A 275 7.12 10.47 -11.40
N GLN A 276 7.65 11.69 -11.29
CA GLN A 276 8.93 12.10 -11.91
C GLN A 276 9.77 12.93 -10.95
N ASN A 277 11.06 12.61 -10.82
CA ASN A 277 12.01 13.31 -9.94
C ASN A 277 11.44 13.51 -8.52
N VAL A 278 11.00 12.42 -7.87
CA VAL A 278 10.26 12.49 -6.60
C VAL A 278 11.03 13.16 -5.44
N GLU A 279 12.36 13.27 -5.55
CA GLU A 279 13.21 14.10 -4.69
C GLU A 279 12.88 15.61 -4.78
N GLU A 280 12.42 16.10 -5.94
CA GLU A 280 11.91 17.45 -6.17
C GLU A 280 10.41 17.53 -5.81
N TRP A 281 9.96 16.88 -4.73
CA TRP A 281 8.53 16.60 -4.45
C TRP A 281 7.56 17.79 -4.55
N LYS A 282 8.02 19.04 -4.31
CA LYS A 282 7.23 20.28 -4.47
C LYS A 282 6.86 20.57 -5.93
N SER A 283 7.63 20.05 -6.89
CA SER A 283 7.44 20.20 -8.33
C SER A 283 6.59 19.05 -8.88
N ASN A 284 5.73 19.36 -9.85
CA ASN A 284 4.98 18.38 -10.64
C ASN A 284 4.96 18.81 -12.11
N ALA A 285 4.86 17.84 -13.02
CA ALA A 285 4.69 18.05 -14.46
C ALA A 285 3.23 17.92 -14.92
N LEU A 286 2.37 17.27 -14.13
CA LEU A 286 0.92 17.19 -14.37
C LEU A 286 0.25 18.52 -14.01
N SER A 287 -0.51 19.10 -14.94
CA SER A 287 -1.17 20.40 -14.75
C SER A 287 -2.55 20.26 -14.11
N LYS A 288 -2.67 20.70 -12.84
CA LYS A 288 -3.93 20.75 -12.08
C LYS A 288 -5.06 21.55 -12.76
N ALA A 289 -4.71 22.50 -13.63
CA ALA A 289 -5.66 23.32 -14.37
C ALA A 289 -6.19 22.63 -15.65
N GLU A 290 -5.62 21.48 -16.02
CA GLU A 290 -5.88 20.80 -17.28
C GLU A 290 -6.29 19.33 -17.15
N TYR A 291 -6.01 18.70 -16.01
CA TYR A 291 -6.28 17.28 -15.75
C TYR A 291 -6.77 17.11 -14.31
N GLY A 292 -7.63 16.12 -14.11
CA GLY A 292 -7.91 15.59 -12.77
C GLY A 292 -6.80 14.66 -12.28
N ARG A 293 -6.59 14.60 -10.96
CA ARG A 293 -5.88 13.45 -10.34
C ARG A 293 -6.68 12.17 -10.55
N MET A 294 -6.01 11.03 -10.60
CA MET A 294 -6.64 9.72 -10.51
C MET A 294 -6.96 9.45 -9.04
N PRO A 295 -8.24 9.27 -8.65
CA PRO A 295 -8.57 8.97 -7.26
C PRO A 295 -8.06 7.59 -6.82
N TRP A 296 -7.94 7.40 -5.52
CA TRP A 296 -7.37 6.21 -4.91
C TRP A 296 -8.32 5.67 -3.83
N HIS A 297 -8.71 4.41 -3.96
CA HIS A 297 -9.54 3.72 -2.98
C HIS A 297 -8.82 2.47 -2.49
N ASP A 298 -8.79 2.30 -1.17
CA ASP A 298 -7.97 1.32 -0.51
C ASP A 298 -8.53 0.97 0.86
N VAL A 299 -8.14 -0.19 1.40
CA VAL A 299 -8.64 -0.69 2.69
C VAL A 299 -7.46 -1.19 3.52
N ALA A 300 -7.47 -0.81 4.80
CA ALA A 300 -6.44 -1.18 5.76
C ALA A 300 -7.04 -1.47 7.14
N MET A 301 -6.25 -2.12 8.00
CA MET A 301 -6.62 -2.57 9.33
C MET A 301 -5.67 -1.99 10.37
N GLY A 302 -6.22 -1.53 11.50
CA GLY A 302 -5.50 -1.20 12.72
C GLY A 302 -5.74 -2.27 13.77
N VAL A 303 -4.68 -2.82 14.36
CA VAL A 303 -4.73 -3.98 15.25
C VAL A 303 -4.20 -3.62 16.65
N LEU A 304 -4.99 -3.94 17.68
CA LEU A 304 -4.50 -4.14 19.05
C LEU A 304 -4.68 -5.61 19.44
N GLY A 305 -3.65 -6.22 20.00
CA GLY A 305 -3.73 -7.56 20.55
C GLY A 305 -2.63 -8.50 20.06
N PRO A 306 -2.76 -9.82 20.27
CA PRO A 306 -1.70 -10.79 19.99
C PRO A 306 -1.14 -10.75 18.56
N CYS A 307 -1.95 -10.45 17.53
CA CYS A 307 -1.45 -10.40 16.14
C CYS A 307 -0.40 -9.29 15.89
N VAL A 308 -0.31 -8.26 16.75
CA VAL A 308 0.77 -7.26 16.69
C VAL A 308 2.15 -7.92 16.84
N VAL A 309 2.23 -9.00 17.65
CA VAL A 309 3.45 -9.78 17.85
C VAL A 309 3.81 -10.56 16.59
N ASP A 310 2.83 -11.15 15.90
CA ASP A 310 3.05 -11.95 14.69
C ASP A 310 3.51 -11.08 13.49
N ILE A 311 2.98 -9.85 13.37
CA ILE A 311 3.46 -8.86 12.39
C ILE A 311 4.89 -8.41 12.72
N ALA A 312 5.20 -8.19 14.01
CA ALA A 312 6.54 -7.82 14.44
C ALA A 312 7.58 -8.95 14.25
N GLU A 313 7.18 -10.21 14.42
CA GLU A 313 8.01 -11.39 14.15
C GLU A 313 8.40 -11.47 12.67
N HIS A 314 7.46 -11.18 11.76
CA HIS A 314 7.70 -11.12 10.32
C HIS A 314 8.73 -10.04 9.96
N PHE A 315 8.62 -8.84 10.54
CA PHE A 315 9.61 -7.76 10.37
C PHE A 315 11.00 -8.15 10.89
N VAL A 316 11.08 -8.73 12.10
CA VAL A 316 12.35 -9.12 12.73
C VAL A 316 13.08 -10.19 11.91
N LEU A 317 12.35 -11.17 11.36
CA LEU A 317 12.91 -12.18 10.45
C LEU A 317 13.57 -11.55 9.22
N ARG A 318 12.84 -10.68 8.50
CA ARG A 318 13.37 -10.02 7.29
C ARG A 318 14.46 -9.00 7.60
N TRP A 319 14.37 -8.26 8.71
CA TRP A 319 15.45 -7.41 9.17
C TRP A 319 16.75 -8.20 9.39
N ASN A 320 16.66 -9.35 10.07
CA ASN A 320 17.80 -10.24 10.30
C ASN A 320 18.35 -10.87 9.01
N LEU A 321 17.49 -11.18 8.03
CA LEU A 321 17.91 -11.60 6.68
C LEU A 321 18.74 -10.50 5.99
N ILE A 322 18.19 -9.30 5.86
CA ILE A 322 18.84 -8.19 5.15
C ILE A 322 20.11 -7.75 5.90
N LYS A 323 20.11 -7.86 7.24
CA LYS A 323 21.31 -7.72 8.07
C LYS A 323 22.37 -8.79 7.73
N ARG A 324 22.00 -10.06 7.54
CA ARG A 324 22.92 -11.15 7.14
C ARG A 324 23.50 -10.94 5.74
N ASP A 325 22.66 -10.58 4.77
CA ASP A 325 23.04 -10.64 3.36
C ASP A 325 23.74 -9.36 2.90
N LYS A 326 23.26 -8.20 3.35
CA LYS A 326 23.70 -6.89 2.87
C LYS A 326 24.52 -6.11 3.90
N TYR A 327 24.05 -6.04 5.14
CA TYR A 327 24.64 -5.17 6.18
C TYR A 327 25.52 -5.93 7.20
N LYS A 328 26.00 -7.13 6.86
CA LYS A 328 26.69 -8.07 7.79
C LYS A 328 27.91 -7.48 8.50
N ARG A 329 28.61 -6.57 7.83
CA ARG A 329 29.85 -5.91 8.30
C ARG A 329 29.65 -4.45 8.68
N ASP A 330 28.41 -3.95 8.65
CA ASP A 330 28.07 -2.56 8.98
C ASP A 330 27.52 -2.48 10.40
N GLY A 331 28.27 -1.84 11.30
CA GLY A 331 27.93 -1.72 12.71
C GLY A 331 26.76 -0.79 13.02
N ARG A 332 26.26 -0.03 12.03
CA ARG A 332 25.08 0.85 12.18
C ARG A 332 23.75 0.07 12.20
N TYR A 333 23.77 -1.17 11.75
CA TYR A 333 22.62 -2.06 11.70
C TYR A 333 22.78 -3.13 12.77
N ASN A 334 21.96 -3.09 13.81
CA ASN A 334 21.95 -4.13 14.84
C ASN A 334 21.17 -5.37 14.37
N TRP A 335 21.42 -6.50 15.02
CA TRP A 335 20.60 -7.70 14.95
C TRP A 335 19.45 -7.57 15.94
N LEU A 336 18.25 -8.02 15.56
CA LEU A 336 17.08 -7.97 16.43
C LEU A 336 16.82 -9.39 16.98
N ILE A 337 16.62 -9.50 18.29
CA ILE A 337 16.16 -10.74 18.95
C ILE A 337 14.83 -10.44 19.63
N MET A 338 13.95 -11.43 19.75
CA MET A 338 12.58 -11.19 20.21
C MET A 338 12.23 -12.02 21.43
N GLU A 339 11.54 -11.41 22.39
CA GLU A 339 11.00 -12.11 23.56
C GLU A 339 10.01 -13.21 23.11
N GLY A 340 10.12 -14.42 23.65
CA GLY A 340 9.36 -15.59 23.19
C GLY A 340 9.89 -16.27 21.91
N ARG A 341 11.08 -15.86 21.44
CA ARG A 341 11.84 -16.44 20.32
C ARG A 341 13.34 -16.49 20.65
N ASP A 342 13.66 -17.08 21.79
CA ASP A 342 15.00 -17.21 22.34
C ASP A 342 15.37 -18.67 22.62
N GLY A 343 16.65 -18.92 22.93
CA GLY A 343 17.15 -20.24 23.34
C GLY A 343 16.99 -21.32 22.28
N ARG A 344 15.90 -22.08 22.33
CA ARG A 344 15.58 -23.12 21.32
C ARG A 344 14.80 -22.57 20.12
N ASP A 345 14.23 -21.37 20.22
CA ASP A 345 13.31 -20.78 19.25
C ASP A 345 13.84 -19.52 18.56
N GLU A 346 15.13 -19.21 18.77
CA GLU A 346 15.84 -18.10 18.09
C GLU A 346 16.07 -18.34 16.58
N ASP A 347 16.01 -19.59 16.14
CA ASP A 347 16.18 -19.99 14.74
C ASP A 347 14.94 -19.71 13.88
N LEU A 348 13.76 -19.53 14.50
CA LEU A 348 12.53 -19.21 13.79
C LEU A 348 12.62 -17.83 13.14
N ILE A 349 13.14 -16.83 13.87
CA ILE A 349 13.14 -15.39 13.55
C ILE A 349 14.50 -14.82 13.11
N GLY A 350 15.49 -15.70 12.98
CA GLY A 350 16.86 -15.31 12.71
C GLY A 350 17.48 -16.22 11.67
N VAL A 351 18.65 -15.80 11.21
CA VAL A 351 19.63 -16.74 10.66
C VAL A 351 20.70 -16.94 11.72
N GLN A 352 21.16 -18.19 11.88
CA GLN A 352 22.13 -18.66 12.89
C GLN A 352 23.00 -17.53 13.45
N ARG A 353 22.77 -17.16 14.72
CA ARG A 353 23.41 -16.03 15.41
C ARG A 353 24.93 -16.07 15.21
N PRO A 354 25.54 -15.11 14.49
CA PRO A 354 26.99 -15.06 14.36
C PRO A 354 27.67 -14.96 15.73
N ASN A 355 28.56 -15.90 16.04
CA ASN A 355 29.37 -15.91 17.28
C ASN A 355 30.21 -14.63 17.45
N PHE A 356 30.51 -13.94 16.34
CA PHE A 356 31.18 -12.65 16.30
C PHE A 356 30.38 -11.71 15.39
N PRO A 357 29.32 -11.06 15.91
CA PRO A 357 28.50 -10.14 15.13
C PRO A 357 29.25 -8.82 14.90
N VAL A 358 28.83 -8.08 13.88
CA VAL A 358 29.12 -6.64 13.75
C VAL A 358 27.79 -5.90 13.89
N GLY A 359 27.72 -4.95 14.81
CA GLY A 359 26.45 -4.50 15.40
C GLY A 359 26.05 -5.40 16.59
N GLU A 360 25.18 -4.88 17.45
CA GLU A 360 24.75 -5.55 18.69
C GLU A 360 23.54 -6.48 18.46
N TYR A 361 23.26 -7.37 19.41
CA TYR A 361 21.95 -8.03 19.52
C TYR A 361 21.05 -7.19 20.43
N VAL A 362 20.02 -6.56 19.88
CA VAL A 362 19.05 -5.76 20.66
C VAL A 362 17.80 -6.61 20.88
N SER A 363 17.41 -6.76 22.15
CA SER A 363 16.15 -7.43 22.51
C SER A 363 14.96 -6.53 22.24
N HIS A 364 13.94 -7.07 21.60
CA HIS A 364 12.69 -6.40 21.30
C HIS A 364 11.47 -7.21 21.77
N PRO A 365 10.41 -6.55 22.25
CA PRO A 365 10.32 -5.12 22.55
C PRO A 365 11.33 -4.63 23.62
N LEU A 366 11.52 -3.31 23.71
CA LEU A 366 12.49 -2.73 24.64
C LEU A 366 11.98 -2.73 26.10
N SER A 367 10.67 -2.58 26.31
CA SER A 367 9.96 -2.97 27.53
C SER A 367 9.33 -4.37 27.37
N PRO A 368 9.31 -5.24 28.39
CA PRO A 368 8.87 -6.64 28.23
C PRO A 368 7.46 -6.81 27.64
N LEU A 369 7.20 -7.90 26.90
CA LEU A 369 5.89 -8.19 26.28
C LEU A 369 4.72 -8.15 27.28
N SER A 370 4.97 -8.56 28.53
CA SER A 370 3.99 -8.48 29.64
C SER A 370 3.52 -7.04 29.93
N SER A 371 4.32 -6.02 29.61
CA SER A 371 3.95 -4.60 29.75
C SER A 371 3.06 -4.06 28.62
N LYS A 372 2.88 -4.82 27.52
CA LYS A 372 2.21 -4.35 26.29
C LYS A 372 0.69 -4.49 26.30
N ALA A 373 0.12 -5.11 27.34
CA ALA A 373 -1.32 -5.33 27.48
C ALA A 373 -1.96 -5.96 26.22
N LEU A 374 -1.40 -7.07 25.73
CA LEU A 374 -1.81 -7.70 24.47
C LEU A 374 -3.03 -8.62 24.58
N GLY A 375 -3.34 -9.16 25.75
CA GLY A 375 -4.48 -10.09 25.92
C GLY A 375 -5.84 -9.39 25.91
N ASN A 376 -6.84 -10.05 25.34
CA ASN A 376 -8.28 -9.70 25.41
C ASN A 376 -8.58 -8.21 25.12
N ARG A 377 -8.14 -7.72 23.94
CA ARG A 377 -8.35 -6.34 23.51
C ARG A 377 -9.68 -6.11 22.81
N GLY A 378 -10.20 -7.12 22.11
CA GLY A 378 -11.49 -7.10 21.43
C GLY A 378 -12.01 -8.51 21.14
N THR A 379 -13.00 -8.60 20.25
CA THR A 379 -13.73 -9.83 19.90
C THR A 379 -13.22 -10.54 18.65
N VAL A 380 -12.26 -9.96 17.93
CA VAL A 380 -11.82 -10.48 16.64
C VAL A 380 -10.80 -11.60 16.84
N HIS A 381 -11.17 -12.78 16.34
CA HIS A 381 -10.23 -13.85 16.04
C HIS A 381 -9.50 -13.49 14.76
N ALA A 382 -8.17 -13.46 14.79
CA ALA A 382 -7.37 -13.09 13.63
C ALA A 382 -6.14 -13.99 13.47
N GLN A 383 -5.72 -14.19 12.22
CA GLN A 383 -4.50 -14.91 11.87
C GLN A 383 -3.72 -14.13 10.82
N VAL A 384 -2.44 -13.89 11.09
CA VAL A 384 -1.52 -13.32 10.09
C VAL A 384 -1.15 -14.42 9.09
N VAL A 385 -1.15 -14.10 7.80
CA VAL A 385 -0.80 -14.97 6.67
C VAL A 385 0.13 -14.22 5.73
N ARG A 386 1.01 -14.91 5.01
CA ARG A 386 2.00 -14.27 4.14
C ARG A 386 2.28 -15.02 2.84
N SER A 387 2.85 -14.29 1.90
CA SER A 387 3.65 -14.84 0.82
C SER A 387 5.11 -14.50 1.11
N SER A 388 5.99 -15.51 1.17
CA SER A 388 7.42 -15.34 1.48
C SER A 388 8.24 -16.57 1.09
N SER A 389 9.52 -16.38 0.79
CA SER A 389 10.43 -17.45 0.36
C SER A 389 11.89 -17.11 0.70
N ASP A 390 12.86 -17.91 0.25
CA ASP A 390 14.27 -17.78 0.62
C ASP A 390 14.80 -16.37 0.31
N TRP A 391 14.51 -15.84 -0.89
CA TRP A 391 15.02 -14.53 -1.28
C TRP A 391 14.50 -13.39 -0.39
N SER A 392 13.25 -13.47 0.07
CA SER A 392 12.57 -12.38 0.78
C SER A 392 12.56 -12.53 2.31
N SER A 393 12.65 -13.74 2.83
CA SER A 393 12.58 -14.05 4.28
C SER A 393 13.57 -15.14 4.76
N GLY A 394 14.34 -15.80 3.90
CA GLY A 394 15.28 -16.86 4.30
C GLY A 394 14.59 -18.13 4.82
N ILE A 395 13.49 -18.51 4.18
CA ILE A 395 12.61 -19.63 4.55
C ILE A 395 12.23 -20.45 3.31
N LEU A 396 11.83 -21.71 3.53
CA LEU A 396 11.06 -22.45 2.51
C LEU A 396 9.77 -21.69 2.15
N THR A 397 9.35 -21.78 0.89
CA THR A 397 8.26 -20.96 0.33
C THR A 397 6.93 -21.17 1.06
N GLU A 398 6.46 -20.11 1.71
CA GLU A 398 5.14 -20.01 2.34
C GLU A 398 4.19 -19.21 1.43
N HIS A 399 2.98 -19.71 1.25
CA HIS A 399 1.91 -19.14 0.43
C HIS A 399 0.57 -19.22 1.18
N SER A 400 0.61 -18.97 2.50
CA SER A 400 -0.54 -19.11 3.40
C SER A 400 -1.70 -18.15 3.07
N ILE A 401 -1.40 -17.04 2.38
CA ILE A 401 -2.42 -16.16 1.77
C ILE A 401 -3.28 -16.90 0.73
N GLN A 402 -2.67 -17.62 -0.22
CA GLN A 402 -3.43 -18.31 -1.28
C GLN A 402 -4.29 -19.44 -0.70
N ASN A 403 -3.78 -20.11 0.34
CA ASN A 403 -4.51 -21.11 1.09
C ASN A 403 -5.75 -20.49 1.76
N ALA A 404 -5.58 -19.36 2.48
CA ALA A 404 -6.68 -18.64 3.12
C ALA A 404 -7.74 -18.17 2.11
N TYR A 405 -7.33 -17.49 1.03
CA TYR A 405 -8.25 -17.07 -0.04
C TYR A 405 -9.03 -18.28 -0.60
N SER A 406 -8.32 -19.35 -0.96
CA SER A 406 -8.94 -20.53 -1.59
C SER A 406 -9.87 -21.27 -0.64
N GLU A 407 -9.56 -21.34 0.66
CA GLU A 407 -10.37 -22.02 1.66
C GLU A 407 -11.62 -21.21 2.03
N VAL A 408 -11.49 -19.91 2.30
CA VAL A 408 -12.62 -19.01 2.60
C VAL A 408 -13.60 -18.96 1.42
N ILE A 409 -13.10 -18.81 0.19
CA ILE A 409 -13.92 -18.84 -1.04
C ILE A 409 -14.66 -20.18 -1.17
N ARG A 410 -13.94 -21.31 -1.01
CA ARG A 410 -14.52 -22.65 -1.11
C ARG A 410 -15.59 -22.89 -0.03
N ASN A 411 -15.46 -22.30 1.14
CA ASN A 411 -16.35 -22.54 2.28
C ASN A 411 -17.55 -21.57 2.36
N ALA A 412 -17.60 -20.51 1.53
CA ALA A 412 -18.69 -19.54 1.52
C ALA A 412 -20.08 -20.14 1.17
N GLN A 413 -21.13 -19.63 1.81
CA GLN A 413 -22.50 -20.15 1.79
C GLN A 413 -23.53 -19.16 1.23
N HIS A 414 -23.22 -17.87 1.15
CA HIS A 414 -24.15 -16.83 0.74
C HIS A 414 -23.55 -15.87 -0.28
N TYR A 415 -22.39 -15.28 0.00
CA TYR A 415 -21.72 -14.41 -0.96
C TYR A 415 -20.22 -14.27 -0.69
N ILE A 416 -19.49 -13.86 -1.72
CA ILE A 416 -18.11 -13.39 -1.65
C ILE A 416 -18.06 -11.99 -2.28
N TYR A 417 -17.53 -11.02 -1.55
CA TYR A 417 -17.24 -9.67 -2.02
C TYR A 417 -15.71 -9.50 -2.10
N ILE A 418 -15.21 -8.96 -3.20
CA ILE A 418 -13.78 -8.79 -3.47
C ILE A 418 -13.54 -7.37 -3.97
N GLU A 419 -12.58 -6.67 -3.36
CA GLU A 419 -11.98 -5.46 -3.91
C GLU A 419 -10.51 -5.77 -4.16
N ASN A 420 -10.06 -5.71 -5.43
CA ASN A 420 -8.67 -6.05 -5.75
C ASN A 420 -8.11 -5.28 -6.95
N GLN A 421 -6.86 -4.85 -6.83
CA GLN A 421 -6.12 -4.17 -7.90
C GLN A 421 -5.97 -5.02 -9.19
N PHE A 422 -5.97 -6.34 -9.06
CA PHE A 422 -5.85 -7.28 -10.19
C PHE A 422 -6.79 -8.47 -10.01
N PHE A 423 -7.17 -9.14 -11.10
CA PHE A 423 -7.93 -10.39 -11.06
C PHE A 423 -7.36 -11.42 -12.06
N ILE A 424 -6.16 -11.92 -11.78
CA ILE A 424 -5.39 -12.88 -12.61
C ILE A 424 -5.23 -14.20 -11.84
N THR A 425 -6.01 -15.19 -12.21
CA THR A 425 -6.07 -16.48 -11.51
C THR A 425 -6.40 -17.65 -12.45
N ALA A 426 -5.99 -18.85 -12.08
CA ALA A 426 -6.19 -20.08 -12.85
C ALA A 426 -7.31 -20.95 -12.26
N THR A 427 -7.99 -21.67 -13.14
CA THR A 427 -8.91 -22.77 -12.76
C THR A 427 -8.19 -24.13 -12.68
N GLY A 428 -6.98 -24.24 -13.23
CA GLY A 428 -6.11 -25.41 -13.14
C GLY A 428 -4.86 -25.27 -14.02
N ASP A 429 -3.97 -26.28 -13.98
CA ASP A 429 -2.61 -26.25 -14.56
C ASP A 429 -2.52 -26.00 -16.07
N LYS A 430 -3.66 -26.10 -16.77
CA LYS A 430 -3.77 -25.84 -18.22
C LYS A 430 -3.77 -24.36 -18.59
N GLN A 431 -3.97 -23.45 -17.62
CA GLN A 431 -4.09 -22.01 -17.83
C GLN A 431 -2.73 -21.28 -17.75
N ALA A 432 -1.68 -21.89 -18.28
CA ALA A 432 -0.34 -21.32 -18.28
C ALA A 432 -0.30 -19.95 -19.00
N PRO A 433 0.48 -18.97 -18.52
CA PRO A 433 1.50 -19.08 -17.47
C PRO A 433 1.00 -18.87 -16.02
N ILE A 434 -0.30 -18.63 -15.82
CA ILE A 434 -0.92 -18.42 -14.50
C ILE A 434 -0.93 -19.74 -13.71
N LYS A 435 -0.73 -19.68 -12.39
CA LYS A 435 -0.62 -20.87 -11.52
C LYS A 435 -1.44 -20.83 -10.23
N ASN A 436 -1.76 -19.65 -9.70
CA ASN A 436 -2.55 -19.53 -8.48
C ASN A 436 -3.99 -20.04 -8.73
N THR A 437 -4.54 -20.83 -7.80
CA THR A 437 -5.77 -21.62 -8.03
C THR A 437 -7.03 -21.02 -7.40
N ILE A 438 -7.02 -19.72 -7.11
CA ILE A 438 -8.15 -19.01 -6.49
C ILE A 438 -9.39 -19.04 -7.42
N GLY A 439 -9.20 -18.92 -8.73
CA GLY A 439 -10.26 -19.08 -9.73
C GLY A 439 -10.92 -20.46 -9.68
N LYS A 440 -10.14 -21.52 -9.40
CA LYS A 440 -10.69 -22.86 -9.17
C LYS A 440 -11.60 -22.91 -7.95
N ALA A 441 -11.22 -22.28 -6.84
CA ALA A 441 -12.07 -22.19 -5.65
C ALA A 441 -13.38 -21.44 -5.94
N ILE A 442 -13.35 -20.39 -6.78
CA ILE A 442 -14.55 -19.66 -7.23
C ILE A 442 -15.46 -20.58 -8.08
N VAL A 443 -14.90 -21.34 -9.03
CA VAL A 443 -15.65 -22.35 -9.80
C VAL A 443 -16.28 -23.39 -8.87
N GLU A 444 -15.52 -23.93 -7.92
CA GLU A 444 -15.99 -24.93 -6.95
C GLU A 444 -17.16 -24.39 -6.09
N ALA A 445 -17.08 -23.16 -5.59
CA ALA A 445 -18.12 -22.52 -4.78
C ALA A 445 -19.39 -22.20 -5.59
N VAL A 446 -19.25 -21.62 -6.78
CA VAL A 446 -20.38 -21.25 -7.65
C VAL A 446 -21.08 -22.48 -8.20
N VAL A 447 -20.34 -23.51 -8.65
CA VAL A 447 -20.95 -24.75 -9.15
C VAL A 447 -21.65 -25.51 -8.03
N ARG A 448 -21.14 -25.49 -6.78
CA ARG A 448 -21.89 -26.01 -5.62
C ARG A 448 -23.23 -25.28 -5.47
N ALA A 449 -23.21 -23.95 -5.38
CA ALA A 449 -24.42 -23.17 -5.18
C ALA A 449 -25.45 -23.33 -6.32
N GLY A 450 -25.00 -23.31 -7.57
CA GLY A 450 -25.86 -23.51 -8.75
C GLY A 450 -26.53 -24.88 -8.77
N ARG A 451 -25.80 -25.95 -8.41
CA ARG A 451 -26.37 -27.32 -8.29
C ARG A 451 -27.35 -27.46 -7.13
N GLU A 452 -27.16 -26.68 -6.06
CA GLU A 452 -28.09 -26.62 -4.92
C GLU A 452 -29.32 -25.72 -5.18
N GLY A 453 -29.34 -24.97 -6.30
CA GLY A 453 -30.34 -23.92 -6.55
C GLY A 453 -30.26 -22.74 -5.56
N ARG A 454 -29.14 -22.63 -4.82
CA ARG A 454 -28.94 -21.66 -3.74
C ARG A 454 -28.50 -20.31 -4.32
N LYS A 455 -29.21 -19.24 -3.93
CA LYS A 455 -28.82 -17.86 -4.27
C LYS A 455 -27.45 -17.57 -3.68
N PHE A 456 -26.47 -17.37 -4.55
CA PHE A 456 -25.07 -17.13 -4.19
C PHE A 456 -24.47 -16.12 -5.15
N ARG A 457 -23.72 -15.13 -4.64
CA ARG A 457 -23.09 -14.08 -5.44
C ARG A 457 -21.58 -14.02 -5.20
N VAL A 458 -20.83 -13.84 -6.28
CA VAL A 458 -19.45 -13.37 -6.28
C VAL A 458 -19.47 -11.98 -6.89
N ILE A 459 -19.14 -10.98 -6.08
CA ILE A 459 -19.15 -9.56 -6.46
C ILE A 459 -17.71 -9.07 -6.39
N ALA A 460 -17.15 -8.67 -7.53
CA ALA A 460 -15.77 -8.19 -7.62
C ALA A 460 -15.75 -6.74 -8.12
N VAL A 461 -15.03 -5.88 -7.40
CA VAL A 461 -14.75 -4.49 -7.78
C VAL A 461 -13.25 -4.36 -8.01
N ILE A 462 -12.85 -4.00 -9.23
CA ILE A 462 -11.45 -3.96 -9.67
C ILE A 462 -11.22 -2.73 -10.56
N PRO A 463 -9.98 -2.24 -10.77
CA PRO A 463 -9.71 -1.12 -11.68
C PRO A 463 -10.27 -1.37 -13.09
N ALA A 464 -10.68 -0.29 -13.75
CA ALA A 464 -11.11 -0.32 -15.14
C ALA A 464 -9.90 -0.50 -16.08
N ILE A 465 -8.77 0.12 -15.74
CA ILE A 465 -7.46 -0.09 -16.38
C ILE A 465 -6.39 -0.28 -15.30
N PRO A 466 -5.42 -1.20 -15.47
CA PRO A 466 -4.25 -1.28 -14.60
C PRO A 466 -3.46 0.03 -14.62
N GLY A 467 -3.18 0.61 -13.44
CA GLY A 467 -2.68 1.98 -13.26
C GLY A 467 -1.22 2.22 -13.66
N PHE A 468 -0.93 2.06 -14.95
CA PHE A 468 0.34 2.38 -15.62
C PHE A 468 0.12 3.47 -16.67
N THR A 469 1.20 4.15 -17.06
CA THR A 469 1.16 5.21 -18.08
C THR A 469 0.83 4.72 -19.48
N GLY A 470 0.14 5.59 -20.23
CA GLY A 470 0.01 5.52 -21.68
C GLY A 470 -1.39 5.15 -22.18
N ASP A 471 -1.65 5.54 -23.43
CA ASP A 471 -2.86 5.17 -24.17
C ASP A 471 -2.74 3.71 -24.64
N LEU A 472 -3.78 2.91 -24.42
CA LEU A 472 -3.86 1.49 -24.81
C LEU A 472 -3.49 1.24 -26.28
N ARG A 473 -3.57 2.23 -27.17
CA ARG A 473 -3.26 2.12 -28.60
C ARG A 473 -1.82 2.46 -29.02
N HIS A 474 -1.09 3.32 -28.31
CA HIS A 474 0.11 3.95 -28.89
C HIS A 474 1.22 2.95 -29.30
N GLY A 475 1.29 1.79 -28.64
CA GLY A 475 2.13 0.64 -28.98
C GLY A 475 1.62 -0.29 -30.10
N VAL A 476 0.75 0.18 -31.01
CA VAL A 476 0.32 -0.56 -32.23
C VAL A 476 0.85 0.10 -33.51
N ALA A 477 1.50 1.27 -33.41
CA ALA A 477 2.15 1.91 -34.56
C ALA A 477 3.35 1.08 -35.07
N VAL A 478 3.36 0.79 -36.39
CA VAL A 478 4.29 -0.15 -37.02
C VAL A 478 5.77 0.25 -36.81
N GLY A 479 6.49 -0.53 -36.00
CA GLY A 479 7.95 -0.53 -35.92
C GLY A 479 8.58 0.26 -34.77
N THR A 480 7.83 1.08 -34.04
CA THR A 480 8.35 1.80 -32.85
C THR A 480 8.52 0.85 -31.67
N ARG A 481 9.75 0.69 -31.18
CA ARG A 481 10.11 -0.24 -30.10
C ARG A 481 9.99 0.42 -28.72
N ARG A 482 9.31 -0.28 -27.80
CA ARG A 482 9.22 -0.07 -26.34
C ARG A 482 8.24 1.03 -25.89
N GLY A 483 7.29 0.63 -25.05
CA GLY A 483 6.37 1.50 -24.30
C GLY A 483 5.68 0.72 -23.17
N PRO A 484 5.22 1.40 -22.09
CA PRO A 484 4.57 0.75 -20.92
C PRO A 484 3.25 0.04 -21.26
N GLU A 485 2.51 0.57 -22.23
CA GLU A 485 1.18 0.15 -22.70
C GLU A 485 1.06 -1.33 -23.12
N VAL A 486 2.19 -1.97 -23.45
CA VAL A 486 2.26 -3.41 -23.74
C VAL A 486 1.99 -4.22 -22.46
N GLY A 487 2.48 -3.75 -21.32
CA GLY A 487 2.23 -4.35 -20.01
C GLY A 487 0.78 -4.20 -19.56
N THR A 488 0.22 -2.99 -19.68
CA THR A 488 -1.20 -2.72 -19.37
C THR A 488 -2.13 -3.67 -20.12
N ARG A 489 -1.91 -3.84 -21.44
CA ARG A 489 -2.69 -4.76 -22.27
C ARG A 489 -2.45 -6.24 -21.97
N ALA A 490 -1.23 -6.64 -21.61
CA ALA A 490 -0.95 -8.01 -21.17
C ALA A 490 -1.69 -8.37 -19.87
N ILE A 491 -1.70 -7.45 -18.90
CA ILE A 491 -2.44 -7.60 -17.64
C ILE A 491 -3.95 -7.67 -17.89
N MET A 492 -4.51 -6.75 -18.69
CA MET A 492 -5.92 -6.81 -19.08
C MET A 492 -6.26 -8.13 -19.78
N ASN A 493 -5.41 -8.60 -20.71
CA ASN A 493 -5.59 -9.88 -21.38
C ASN A 493 -5.66 -11.05 -20.39
N TYR A 494 -4.71 -11.17 -19.46
CA TYR A 494 -4.73 -12.24 -18.46
C TYR A 494 -5.95 -12.13 -17.53
N GLN A 495 -6.34 -10.91 -17.15
CA GLN A 495 -7.54 -10.68 -16.34
C GLN A 495 -8.81 -11.17 -17.05
N TYR A 496 -9.01 -10.80 -18.32
CA TYR A 496 -10.14 -11.33 -19.09
C TYR A 496 -10.04 -12.84 -19.36
N GLN A 497 -8.85 -13.41 -19.51
CA GLN A 497 -8.65 -14.86 -19.64
C GLN A 497 -8.99 -15.60 -18.34
N SER A 498 -8.73 -15.02 -17.17
CA SER A 498 -9.17 -15.56 -15.88
C SER A 498 -10.69 -15.50 -15.74
N ILE A 499 -11.32 -14.40 -16.12
CA ILE A 499 -12.75 -14.16 -15.95
C ILE A 499 -13.59 -14.96 -16.97
N CYS A 500 -13.47 -14.65 -18.28
CA CYS A 500 -14.45 -15.07 -19.28
C CYS A 500 -13.93 -15.38 -20.70
N ARG A 501 -12.62 -15.34 -20.97
CA ARG A 501 -12.05 -15.56 -22.32
C ARG A 501 -11.25 -16.85 -22.41
N GLY A 502 -11.78 -17.82 -23.17
CA GLY A 502 -11.17 -19.12 -23.41
C GLY A 502 -11.65 -20.21 -22.42
N GLU A 503 -11.45 -21.46 -22.81
CA GLU A 503 -12.04 -22.65 -22.17
C GLU A 503 -11.68 -22.82 -20.68
N GLN A 504 -10.51 -22.31 -20.27
CA GLN A 504 -10.03 -22.41 -18.88
C GLN A 504 -10.51 -21.24 -18.00
N SER A 505 -11.20 -20.24 -18.56
CA SER A 505 -11.75 -19.14 -17.78
C SER A 505 -12.80 -19.61 -16.77
N ILE A 506 -12.98 -18.86 -15.68
CA ILE A 506 -13.95 -19.17 -14.62
C ILE A 506 -15.35 -19.36 -15.20
N PHE A 507 -15.78 -18.50 -16.13
CA PHE A 507 -17.11 -18.60 -16.75
C PHE A 507 -17.27 -19.90 -17.55
N GLU A 508 -16.28 -20.29 -18.36
CA GLU A 508 -16.37 -21.53 -19.16
C GLU A 508 -16.28 -22.80 -18.29
N GLN A 509 -15.48 -22.79 -17.22
CA GLN A 509 -15.41 -23.92 -16.27
C GLN A 509 -16.67 -24.10 -15.42
N ILE A 510 -17.49 -23.04 -15.27
CA ILE A 510 -18.83 -23.11 -14.65
C ILE A 510 -19.86 -23.60 -15.69
N ARG A 511 -19.82 -23.08 -16.92
CA ARG A 511 -20.69 -23.50 -18.05
C ARG A 511 -20.52 -24.98 -18.38
N ALA A 512 -19.28 -25.46 -18.45
CA ALA A 512 -18.94 -26.87 -18.68
C ALA A 512 -19.50 -27.82 -17.59
N GLN A 513 -19.95 -27.28 -16.46
CA GLN A 513 -20.54 -28.01 -15.34
C GLN A 513 -22.07 -27.83 -15.20
N GLY A 514 -22.71 -27.18 -16.18
CA GLY A 514 -24.17 -27.05 -16.27
C GLY A 514 -24.78 -25.86 -15.51
N VAL A 515 -23.96 -24.89 -15.10
CA VAL A 515 -24.40 -23.69 -14.36
C VAL A 515 -24.14 -22.45 -15.20
N ASP A 516 -25.02 -21.43 -15.14
CA ASP A 516 -24.77 -20.14 -15.78
C ASP A 516 -23.99 -19.20 -14.84
N PRO A 517 -22.74 -18.84 -15.15
CA PRO A 517 -21.96 -17.92 -14.32
C PRO A 517 -22.61 -16.52 -14.24
N ALA A 518 -23.41 -16.10 -15.21
CA ALA A 518 -24.02 -14.76 -15.22
C ALA A 518 -25.14 -14.57 -14.17
N GLN A 519 -25.64 -15.65 -13.55
CA GLN A 519 -26.54 -15.57 -12.40
C GLN A 519 -25.78 -15.37 -11.07
N HIS A 520 -24.46 -15.59 -11.06
CA HIS A 520 -23.66 -15.73 -9.85
C HIS A 520 -22.49 -14.75 -9.75
N ILE A 521 -21.82 -14.41 -10.86
CA ILE A 521 -20.56 -13.64 -10.84
C ILE A 521 -20.75 -12.30 -11.53
N PHE A 522 -20.42 -11.21 -10.82
CA PHE A 522 -20.64 -9.84 -11.25
C PHE A 522 -19.38 -9.00 -11.03
N PHE A 523 -18.92 -8.31 -12.07
CA PHE A 523 -17.74 -7.45 -12.06
C PHE A 523 -18.11 -5.98 -12.25
N PHE A 524 -17.49 -5.14 -11.44
CA PHE A 524 -17.69 -3.69 -11.42
C PHE A 524 -16.33 -2.97 -11.44
N ASN A 525 -16.32 -1.74 -11.94
CA ASN A 525 -15.26 -0.78 -11.69
C ASN A 525 -15.85 0.43 -10.96
N LEU A 526 -15.02 1.40 -10.58
CA LEU A 526 -15.46 2.67 -10.01
C LEU A 526 -14.98 3.85 -10.86
N ARG A 527 -15.78 4.92 -10.96
CA ARG A 527 -15.46 6.17 -11.65
C ARG A 527 -16.03 7.36 -10.89
N SER A 528 -15.35 8.51 -10.97
CA SER A 528 -15.79 9.79 -10.40
C SER A 528 -15.73 10.88 -11.46
N TYR A 529 -16.44 12.00 -11.24
CA TYR A 529 -16.44 13.18 -12.10
C TYR A 529 -16.25 14.45 -11.28
N ASP A 530 -15.73 15.50 -11.92
CA ASP A 530 -15.50 16.80 -11.28
C ASP A 530 -15.44 17.94 -12.30
N ARG A 531 -15.26 19.17 -11.82
CA ARG A 531 -15.27 20.39 -12.64
C ARG A 531 -14.00 21.23 -12.44
N LEU A 532 -13.08 21.15 -13.40
CA LEU A 532 -11.92 22.04 -13.49
C LEU A 532 -12.38 23.51 -13.54
N ARG A 533 -11.99 24.32 -12.56
CA ARG A 533 -12.32 25.74 -12.53
C ARG A 533 -11.57 26.48 -13.63
N ALA A 534 -12.29 27.03 -14.60
CA ALA A 534 -11.74 27.97 -15.57
C ALA A 534 -11.16 29.19 -14.84
N THR A 535 -9.85 29.38 -14.90
CA THR A 535 -9.17 30.47 -14.19
C THR A 535 -9.37 31.78 -14.95
N THR A 536 -10.19 32.67 -14.39
CA THR A 536 -10.50 34.01 -14.93
C THR A 536 -9.32 35.01 -14.85
N ALA A 537 -8.09 34.50 -14.90
CA ALA A 537 -6.82 35.22 -14.73
C ALA A 537 -5.81 34.93 -15.88
N LEU A 538 -6.26 34.29 -16.96
CA LEU A 538 -5.46 34.00 -18.16
C LEU A 538 -6.08 34.61 -19.43
N GLU A 539 -6.34 35.93 -19.41
CA GLU A 539 -6.42 36.66 -20.68
C GLU A 539 -5.04 36.65 -21.37
N PRO A 540 -4.96 36.31 -22.66
CA PRO A 540 -3.68 36.18 -23.36
C PRO A 540 -3.07 37.55 -23.68
N HIS A 541 -2.37 38.14 -22.70
CA HIS A 541 -1.37 39.17 -22.96
C HIS A 541 -0.30 38.58 -23.89
N GLY A 542 -0.37 38.93 -25.18
CA GLY A 542 0.30 38.20 -26.26
C GLY A 542 1.81 38.08 -26.12
N GLY A 543 2.29 36.91 -25.69
CA GLY A 543 3.72 36.62 -25.54
C GLY A 543 4.00 35.12 -25.42
N LYS A 544 4.93 34.61 -26.24
CA LYS A 544 5.25 33.18 -26.38
C LYS A 544 6.07 32.61 -25.19
N HIS A 545 5.50 32.48 -23.99
CA HIS A 545 6.24 31.93 -22.83
C HIS A 545 5.41 30.99 -21.92
N GLY A 546 5.30 29.72 -22.28
CA GLY A 546 4.71 28.65 -21.44
C GLY A 546 5.59 28.18 -20.27
N VAL A 547 6.30 29.10 -19.61
CA VAL A 547 7.29 28.79 -18.54
C VAL A 547 6.90 29.43 -17.19
N LYS A 548 6.27 30.60 -17.21
CA LYS A 548 6.13 31.46 -16.02
C LYS A 548 5.18 30.96 -14.93
N ASN A 549 4.15 30.18 -15.27
CA ASN A 549 3.20 29.69 -14.25
C ASN A 549 3.87 28.76 -13.23
N ARG A 550 4.86 27.97 -13.67
CA ARG A 550 5.66 27.09 -12.80
C ARG A 550 6.52 27.89 -11.83
N GLU A 551 7.13 28.98 -12.30
CA GLU A 551 7.97 29.88 -11.49
C GLU A 551 7.16 30.58 -10.38
N VAL A 552 5.94 31.05 -10.68
CA VAL A 552 5.07 31.71 -9.68
C VAL A 552 4.60 30.72 -8.60
N GLN A 553 4.09 29.55 -9.01
CA GLN A 553 3.67 28.52 -8.05
C GLN A 553 4.85 28.00 -7.21
N MET A 554 6.04 27.84 -7.80
CA MET A 554 7.25 27.50 -7.05
C MET A 554 7.65 28.60 -6.06
N ALA A 555 7.56 29.87 -6.42
CA ALA A 555 7.90 30.99 -5.54
C ALA A 555 6.94 31.10 -4.34
N GLU A 556 5.63 30.95 -4.56
CA GLU A 556 4.64 30.93 -3.48
C GLU A 556 4.82 29.70 -2.58
N ALA A 557 5.06 28.53 -3.17
CA ALA A 557 5.31 27.30 -2.42
C ALA A 557 6.60 27.39 -1.59
N GLN A 558 7.71 27.90 -2.16
CA GLN A 558 8.97 28.13 -1.45
C GLN A 558 8.80 29.09 -0.26
N GLN A 559 8.20 30.27 -0.49
CA GLN A 559 7.93 31.25 0.59
C GLN A 559 7.03 30.72 1.72
N THR A 560 6.25 29.66 1.45
CA THR A 560 5.34 29.04 2.43
C THR A 560 5.92 27.78 3.09
N THR A 561 6.94 27.15 2.52
CA THR A 561 7.51 25.87 3.00
C THR A 561 8.95 25.97 3.52
N ASP A 562 9.68 27.03 3.20
CA ASP A 562 11.08 27.19 3.62
C ASP A 562 11.21 27.75 5.05
N SER A 563 10.11 28.11 5.72
CA SER A 563 10.05 28.43 7.16
C SER A 563 10.29 27.22 8.09
N GLY A 564 10.50 26.02 7.54
CA GLY A 564 10.71 24.79 8.30
C GLY A 564 12.03 24.05 8.05
N ILE A 565 12.94 24.54 7.19
CA ILE A 565 14.12 23.77 6.75
C ILE A 565 15.40 24.60 6.85
N HIS A 566 16.23 24.32 7.85
CA HIS A 566 17.63 24.71 7.85
C HIS A 566 18.43 23.77 6.94
N SER A 567 18.78 24.23 5.74
CA SER A 567 19.74 23.54 4.88
C SER A 567 21.13 23.50 5.55
N ALA A 568 21.65 22.31 5.82
CA ALA A 568 23.03 22.13 6.26
C ALA A 568 23.98 22.49 5.10
N GLY A 569 24.81 23.51 5.29
CA GLY A 569 25.61 24.11 4.22
C GLY A 569 26.82 23.27 3.76
N ASP A 570 27.13 23.40 2.48
CA ASP A 570 28.40 22.98 1.88
C ASP A 570 29.56 23.89 2.36
N GLN A 571 30.80 23.39 2.34
CA GLN A 571 31.97 24.13 2.85
C GLN A 571 32.85 24.69 1.72
N GLY A 572 32.85 26.01 1.53
CA GLY A 572 33.84 26.67 0.67
C GLY A 572 33.58 28.15 0.37
N GLY A 573 33.92 29.05 1.30
CA GLY A 573 33.92 30.49 1.03
C GLY A 573 34.02 31.37 2.29
N ASP A 574 35.12 32.10 2.43
CA ASP A 574 35.26 33.15 3.44
C ASP A 574 34.62 34.46 2.94
N LEU A 575 33.76 35.07 3.76
CA LEU A 575 33.40 36.50 3.74
C LEU A 575 32.41 36.82 4.88
N GLY A 576 32.90 37.41 5.98
CA GLY A 576 32.07 37.68 7.16
C GLY A 576 31.05 38.83 7.00
N ARG A 577 29.80 38.60 7.44
CA ARG A 577 28.78 39.63 7.74
C ARG A 577 27.94 39.25 8.96
N HIS A 578 27.27 40.23 9.57
CA HIS A 578 26.44 40.06 10.77
C HIS A 578 25.32 39.02 10.61
N ILE A 579 25.05 38.29 11.69
CA ILE A 579 23.87 37.44 11.87
C ILE A 579 22.80 38.25 12.63
N PRO A 580 21.62 38.54 12.03
CA PRO A 580 20.47 39.07 12.76
C PRO A 580 19.75 37.94 13.51
N ASN A 581 19.31 38.21 14.73
CA ASN A 581 18.58 37.23 15.55
C ASN A 581 17.10 37.15 15.12
N TYR A 582 16.70 36.07 14.43
CA TYR A 582 15.33 35.86 13.94
C TYR A 582 14.58 34.83 14.80
N GLY A 583 13.95 35.31 15.88
CA GLY A 583 13.04 34.50 16.72
C GLY A 583 11.55 34.78 16.49
N ASP A 584 11.16 36.05 16.40
CA ASP A 584 9.76 36.47 16.59
C ASP A 584 8.90 36.53 15.31
N TYR A 585 9.51 36.37 14.12
CA TYR A 585 8.86 36.66 12.84
C TYR A 585 7.90 35.59 12.29
N ASP A 586 7.90 34.36 12.83
CA ASP A 586 7.11 33.23 12.31
C ASP A 586 5.78 33.01 13.06
N GLU A 587 5.73 33.34 14.35
CA GLU A 587 4.50 33.23 15.16
C GLU A 587 3.43 34.23 14.72
N GLU A 588 3.81 35.44 14.28
CA GLU A 588 2.86 36.43 13.77
C GLU A 588 2.18 35.96 12.48
N LYS A 589 2.92 35.35 11.54
CA LYS A 589 2.35 34.78 10.30
C LYS A 589 1.35 33.67 10.61
N ARG A 590 1.71 32.72 11.49
CA ARG A 590 0.81 31.62 11.90
C ARG A 590 -0.45 32.15 12.59
N THR A 591 -0.29 33.14 13.47
CA THR A 591 -1.41 33.75 14.20
C THR A 591 -2.32 34.54 13.26
N ASN A 592 -1.77 35.28 12.30
CA ASN A 592 -2.56 36.01 11.30
C ASN A 592 -3.23 35.08 10.27
N ALA A 593 -2.63 33.93 9.94
CA ALA A 593 -3.28 32.90 9.12
C ALA A 593 -4.49 32.29 9.84
N LYS A 594 -4.35 31.89 11.11
CA LYS A 594 -5.46 31.41 11.94
C LYS A 594 -6.55 32.46 12.12
N ARG A 595 -6.19 33.69 12.51
CA ARG A 595 -7.17 34.79 12.66
C ARG A 595 -7.94 35.07 11.38
N ARG A 596 -7.30 34.99 10.20
CA ARG A 596 -8.00 35.14 8.90
C ARG A 596 -9.00 34.02 8.62
N HIS A 597 -8.75 32.80 9.07
CA HIS A 597 -9.70 31.69 9.01
C HIS A 597 -10.83 31.89 10.02
N GLU A 598 -10.50 32.20 11.28
CA GLU A 598 -11.45 32.44 12.37
C GLU A 598 -12.40 33.61 12.04
N THR A 599 -11.91 34.70 11.42
CA THR A 599 -12.77 35.80 10.92
C THR A 599 -13.52 35.49 9.62
N ALA A 600 -13.23 34.37 8.95
CA ALA A 600 -14.03 33.88 7.82
C ALA A 600 -15.19 32.96 8.27
N GLU A 601 -15.20 32.56 9.55
CA GLU A 601 -16.24 31.70 10.15
C GLU A 601 -17.28 32.48 10.99
N GLU A 602 -17.17 33.80 11.13
CA GLU A 602 -18.26 34.60 11.73
C GLU A 602 -19.52 34.60 10.84
N PRO A 603 -20.73 34.43 11.42
CA PRO A 603 -21.99 34.34 10.68
C PRO A 603 -22.50 35.72 10.22
N VAL A 604 -21.73 36.40 9.37
CA VAL A 604 -22.11 37.69 8.77
C VAL A 604 -23.22 37.47 7.74
N GLY A 605 -24.25 38.33 7.80
CA GLY A 605 -25.53 38.11 7.15
C GLY A 605 -25.52 37.97 5.62
N SER A 606 -26.59 37.36 5.11
CA SER A 606 -26.86 37.12 3.70
C SER A 606 -26.71 38.37 2.81
N ASN A 607 -25.75 38.35 1.88
CA ASN A 607 -25.89 38.76 0.45
C ASN A 607 -24.56 38.85 -0.33
N ARG A 608 -23.62 37.92 -0.11
CA ARG A 608 -22.54 37.63 -1.08
C ARG A 608 -22.39 36.12 -1.28
N ALA A 609 -23.06 35.60 -2.30
CA ALA A 609 -22.85 34.23 -2.76
C ALA A 609 -21.55 34.16 -3.58
N THR A 610 -20.45 33.78 -2.93
CA THR A 610 -19.14 33.60 -3.57
C THR A 610 -18.80 32.12 -3.72
N GLU A 611 -19.02 31.59 -4.93
CA GLU A 611 -18.22 30.53 -5.58
C GLU A 611 -17.91 29.30 -4.72
N ARG A 612 -18.95 28.74 -4.07
CA ARG A 612 -18.83 28.10 -2.76
C ARG A 612 -18.25 26.66 -2.72
N THR A 613 -17.98 26.00 -3.85
CA THR A 613 -17.61 24.56 -3.85
C THR A 613 -16.38 24.24 -4.70
N GLN A 614 -15.32 23.73 -4.07
CA GLN A 614 -13.98 23.61 -4.66
C GLN A 614 -13.89 22.44 -5.66
N SER A 615 -14.46 21.30 -5.27
CA SER A 615 -14.77 20.13 -6.11
C SER A 615 -16.28 19.86 -6.04
N VAL A 616 -16.83 19.27 -7.10
CA VAL A 616 -18.24 18.84 -7.18
C VAL A 616 -18.42 17.32 -7.15
N ALA A 617 -17.34 16.55 -6.97
CA ALA A 617 -17.41 15.08 -6.88
C ALA A 617 -18.33 14.61 -5.72
N LYS A 618 -18.37 15.40 -4.63
CA LYS A 618 -19.32 15.27 -3.51
C LYS A 618 -20.79 15.19 -3.94
N ASN A 619 -21.19 15.74 -5.09
CA ASN A 619 -22.59 15.73 -5.53
C ASN A 619 -23.06 14.35 -6.02
N ALA A 620 -22.16 13.36 -6.16
CA ALA A 620 -22.51 11.95 -6.28
C ALA A 620 -22.94 11.30 -4.94
N MET A 621 -22.69 11.97 -3.80
CA MET A 621 -22.87 11.43 -2.44
C MET A 621 -24.25 11.74 -1.83
N TYR A 622 -24.49 11.22 -0.63
CA TYR A 622 -25.81 11.20 0.01
C TYR A 622 -26.32 12.60 0.40
N GLN A 623 -27.62 12.86 0.15
CA GLN A 623 -28.35 14.10 0.46
C GLN A 623 -27.77 15.40 -0.15
N MET A 624 -26.82 15.31 -1.08
CA MET A 624 -26.23 16.49 -1.72
C MET A 624 -27.16 17.12 -2.79
N PRO A 625 -27.12 18.45 -2.96
CA PRO A 625 -27.96 19.16 -3.92
C PRO A 625 -27.55 18.85 -5.37
N LYS A 626 -28.43 19.20 -6.31
CA LYS A 626 -28.13 19.10 -7.75
C LYS A 626 -27.05 20.09 -8.17
N LEU A 627 -26.36 19.75 -9.25
CA LEU A 627 -25.37 20.63 -9.86
C LEU A 627 -25.99 21.90 -10.45
N GLU A 628 -27.24 21.86 -10.95
CA GLU A 628 -27.93 23.07 -11.43
C GLU A 628 -28.24 24.06 -10.29
N ASP A 629 -28.53 23.56 -9.08
CA ASP A 629 -28.76 24.37 -7.87
C ASP A 629 -27.42 24.87 -7.28
N GLU A 630 -26.40 24.01 -7.19
CA GLU A 630 -25.10 24.36 -6.61
C GLU A 630 -24.27 25.31 -7.49
N LEU A 631 -24.36 25.16 -8.82
CA LEU A 631 -23.63 25.99 -9.80
C LEU A 631 -24.48 27.15 -10.34
N GLN A 632 -25.49 27.59 -9.58
CA GLN A 632 -26.30 28.76 -9.89
C GLN A 632 -25.44 30.04 -9.78
N GLY A 633 -25.42 30.84 -10.85
CA GLY A 633 -24.63 32.09 -10.91
C GLY A 633 -23.12 31.90 -11.18
N CYS A 634 -22.62 30.67 -11.34
CA CYS A 634 -21.26 30.44 -11.83
C CYS A 634 -21.07 30.92 -13.27
N ASN A 635 -19.84 31.30 -13.63
CA ASN A 635 -19.46 31.54 -15.02
C ASN A 635 -19.64 30.26 -15.87
N THR A 636 -20.15 30.45 -17.09
CA THR A 636 -20.47 29.41 -18.07
C THR A 636 -19.53 29.40 -19.29
N ILE A 637 -18.67 30.41 -19.43
CA ILE A 637 -17.68 30.47 -20.52
C ILE A 637 -16.68 29.32 -20.38
N GLY A 638 -16.56 28.49 -21.42
CA GLY A 638 -15.68 27.31 -21.44
C GLY A 638 -16.16 26.14 -20.57
N GLU A 639 -17.35 26.20 -19.98
CA GLU A 639 -17.80 25.23 -18.96
C GLU A 639 -17.94 23.80 -19.47
N VAL A 640 -18.12 23.57 -20.77
CA VAL A 640 -18.10 22.21 -21.35
C VAL A 640 -16.72 21.57 -21.24
N ASP A 641 -15.66 22.37 -21.44
CA ASP A 641 -14.26 21.94 -21.34
C ASP A 641 -13.81 21.72 -19.88
N SER A 642 -14.52 22.31 -18.92
CA SER A 642 -14.26 22.15 -17.48
C SER A 642 -14.59 20.76 -16.93
N TRP A 643 -15.49 20.01 -17.55
CA TRP A 643 -15.95 18.73 -16.99
C TRP A 643 -14.97 17.60 -17.29
N VAL A 644 -14.59 16.87 -16.23
CA VAL A 644 -13.68 15.72 -16.30
C VAL A 644 -14.27 14.50 -15.58
N GLN A 645 -13.95 13.31 -16.08
CA GLN A 645 -14.06 12.03 -15.37
C GLN A 645 -12.72 11.32 -15.34
N GLU A 646 -12.55 10.44 -14.36
CA GLU A 646 -11.45 9.48 -14.30
C GLU A 646 -11.91 8.18 -13.62
N GLU A 647 -11.21 7.07 -13.87
CA GLU A 647 -11.40 5.89 -13.02
C GLU A 647 -10.94 6.17 -11.59
N LEU A 648 -11.74 5.69 -10.63
CA LEU A 648 -11.37 5.66 -9.23
C LEU A 648 -10.57 4.37 -9.05
N TYR A 649 -9.29 4.49 -8.71
CA TYR A 649 -8.36 3.37 -8.75
C TYR A 649 -8.48 2.51 -7.48
N ILE A 650 -9.10 1.33 -7.64
CA ILE A 650 -9.24 0.33 -6.58
C ILE A 650 -7.87 -0.33 -6.34
N HIS A 651 -7.15 0.18 -5.35
CA HIS A 651 -5.91 -0.40 -4.86
C HIS A 651 -6.13 -1.36 -3.68
N ALA A 652 -7.31 -1.38 -3.05
CA ALA A 652 -7.66 -2.33 -2.00
C ALA A 652 -7.26 -3.78 -2.36
N LYS A 653 -6.96 -4.59 -1.33
CA LYS A 653 -6.77 -6.04 -1.46
C LYS A 653 -7.60 -6.77 -0.39
N LEU A 654 -8.91 -6.72 -0.60
CA LEU A 654 -9.94 -7.14 0.36
C LEU A 654 -10.75 -8.34 -0.18
N LEU A 655 -11.06 -9.27 0.72
CA LEU A 655 -12.13 -10.24 0.53
C LEU A 655 -13.04 -10.25 1.77
N ILE A 656 -14.36 -10.26 1.57
CA ILE A 656 -15.36 -10.48 2.61
C ILE A 656 -16.24 -11.67 2.19
N ALA A 657 -16.43 -12.64 3.09
CA ALA A 657 -17.33 -13.77 2.88
C ALA A 657 -18.45 -13.78 3.95
N ASP A 658 -19.69 -13.94 3.49
CA ASP A 658 -20.89 -14.18 4.29
C ASP A 658 -21.15 -13.21 5.46
N ASP A 659 -20.67 -11.96 5.39
CA ASP A 659 -20.65 -10.99 6.52
C ASP A 659 -20.00 -11.58 7.81
N ARG A 660 -19.03 -12.49 7.68
CA ARG A 660 -18.40 -13.18 8.82
C ARG A 660 -16.87 -13.18 8.79
N THR A 661 -16.28 -13.45 7.64
CA THR A 661 -14.82 -13.55 7.49
C THR A 661 -14.30 -12.48 6.53
N VAL A 662 -13.21 -11.82 6.92
CA VAL A 662 -12.50 -10.82 6.11
C VAL A 662 -11.06 -11.28 5.90
N ILE A 663 -10.51 -11.06 4.70
CA ILE A 663 -9.06 -11.09 4.43
C ILE A 663 -8.66 -9.70 3.93
N CYS A 664 -7.69 -9.06 4.57
CA CYS A 664 -7.18 -7.75 4.17
C CYS A 664 -5.63 -7.72 4.28
N GLY A 665 -4.95 -6.97 3.41
CA GLY A 665 -3.50 -6.85 3.43
C GLY A 665 -2.96 -6.26 2.12
N SER A 666 -1.78 -6.68 1.71
CA SER A 666 -1.10 -6.19 0.50
C SER A 666 -1.29 -7.07 -0.74
N SER A 667 -1.74 -8.32 -0.57
CA SER A 667 -1.69 -9.35 -1.61
C SER A 667 -2.76 -9.22 -2.70
N ASN A 668 -2.33 -8.97 -3.93
CA ASN A 668 -3.22 -8.94 -5.09
C ASN A 668 -3.70 -10.35 -5.49
N LEU A 669 -4.77 -10.46 -6.28
CA LEU A 669 -5.16 -11.70 -6.93
C LEU A 669 -4.38 -11.88 -8.23
N ASN A 670 -3.10 -12.25 -8.09
CA ASN A 670 -2.19 -12.58 -9.18
C ASN A 670 -1.12 -13.58 -8.66
N ASP A 671 -0.39 -14.27 -9.54
CA ASP A 671 0.68 -15.18 -9.12
C ASP A 671 1.79 -14.43 -8.36
N ARG A 672 2.10 -13.19 -8.75
CA ARG A 672 3.08 -12.30 -8.11
C ARG A 672 2.89 -12.21 -6.59
N SER A 673 1.65 -12.06 -6.13
CA SER A 673 1.30 -11.95 -4.71
C SER A 673 0.92 -13.30 -4.08
N GLN A 674 0.51 -14.30 -4.85
CA GLN A 674 -0.12 -15.53 -4.33
C GLN A 674 0.80 -16.78 -4.30
N LEU A 675 1.95 -16.78 -4.98
CA LEU A 675 2.80 -17.98 -5.06
C LEU A 675 3.90 -18.09 -3.98
N GLY A 676 4.08 -17.08 -3.10
CA GLY A 676 5.16 -17.02 -2.08
C GLY A 676 6.59 -16.86 -2.59
N SER A 677 6.86 -17.40 -3.79
CA SER A 677 8.14 -17.46 -4.50
C SER A 677 8.38 -16.28 -5.44
N ARG A 678 7.47 -15.30 -5.44
CA ARG A 678 7.54 -14.04 -6.19
C ARG A 678 7.67 -12.88 -5.20
N ASP A 679 6.71 -11.96 -5.13
CA ASP A 679 6.77 -10.84 -4.18
C ASP A 679 6.48 -11.33 -2.75
N SER A 680 7.02 -10.63 -1.75
CA SER A 680 6.56 -10.83 -0.37
C SER A 680 5.36 -9.95 -0.06
N GLU A 681 4.42 -10.53 0.69
CA GLU A 681 3.12 -9.96 1.00
C GLU A 681 2.72 -10.36 2.42
N LEU A 682 1.96 -9.50 3.09
CA LEU A 682 1.40 -9.77 4.41
C LEU A 682 -0.09 -9.44 4.40
N SER A 683 -0.90 -10.33 4.96
CA SER A 683 -2.34 -10.15 5.10
C SER A 683 -2.83 -10.73 6.44
N ILE A 684 -4.04 -10.33 6.84
CA ILE A 684 -4.69 -10.79 8.07
C ILE A 684 -6.07 -11.36 7.72
N VAL A 685 -6.31 -12.61 8.14
CA VAL A 685 -7.62 -13.27 8.09
C VAL A 685 -8.31 -12.98 9.42
N MET A 686 -9.59 -12.60 9.39
CA MET A 686 -10.32 -12.09 10.54
C MET A 686 -11.74 -12.64 10.58
N THR A 687 -12.16 -13.15 11.72
CA THR A 687 -13.55 -13.53 12.02
C THR A 687 -13.94 -12.89 13.36
N ASP A 688 -15.05 -12.17 13.39
CA ASP A 688 -15.53 -11.53 14.62
C ASP A 688 -16.40 -12.48 15.44
N THR A 689 -16.17 -12.54 16.76
CA THR A 689 -17.04 -13.26 17.68
C THR A 689 -18.20 -12.41 18.21
N GLU A 690 -18.19 -11.09 17.99
CA GLU A 690 -19.33 -10.25 18.35
C GLU A 690 -20.47 -10.42 17.32
N PRO A 691 -21.66 -10.90 17.75
CA PRO A 691 -22.77 -11.12 16.84
C PRO A 691 -23.40 -9.80 16.41
N LEU A 692 -23.76 -9.71 15.14
CA LEU A 692 -24.55 -8.63 14.57
C LEU A 692 -25.80 -9.18 13.91
N GLU A 693 -26.97 -8.75 14.40
CA GLU A 693 -28.26 -9.10 13.80
C GLU A 693 -28.37 -8.45 12.42
N SER A 694 -28.57 -9.28 11.39
CA SER A 694 -28.58 -8.90 9.98
C SER A 694 -29.56 -9.79 9.22
N LYS A 695 -29.63 -9.62 7.90
CA LYS A 695 -30.42 -10.49 7.03
C LYS A 695 -29.59 -11.05 5.88
N MET A 696 -30.03 -12.19 5.37
CA MET A 696 -29.37 -12.90 4.27
C MET A 696 -30.44 -13.53 3.37
N ASN A 697 -30.66 -12.96 2.19
CA ASN A 697 -31.74 -13.32 1.27
C ASN A 697 -33.13 -13.32 1.93
N GLY A 698 -33.44 -12.25 2.67
CA GLY A 698 -34.69 -12.04 3.40
C GLY A 698 -34.87 -12.87 4.67
N GLN A 699 -33.95 -13.78 5.00
CA GLN A 699 -33.95 -14.55 6.25
C GLN A 699 -33.14 -13.83 7.34
N GLU A 700 -33.50 -13.99 8.60
CA GLU A 700 -32.70 -13.49 9.73
C GLU A 700 -31.35 -14.22 9.79
N PHE A 701 -30.26 -13.48 10.01
CA PHE A 701 -28.89 -13.99 9.93
C PHE A 701 -27.98 -13.30 10.95
N VAL A 702 -27.25 -14.09 11.73
CA VAL A 702 -26.21 -13.56 12.64
C VAL A 702 -24.89 -13.45 11.86
N ALA A 703 -24.49 -12.21 11.62
CA ALA A 703 -23.20 -11.82 11.06
C ALA A 703 -22.15 -11.59 12.16
N GLY A 704 -20.88 -11.41 11.77
CA GLY A 704 -19.82 -10.90 12.66
C GLY A 704 -19.68 -9.38 12.51
N ARG A 705 -19.62 -8.63 13.62
CA ARG A 705 -19.68 -7.15 13.57
C ARG A 705 -18.64 -6.53 12.63
N HIS A 706 -17.36 -6.86 12.75
CA HIS A 706 -16.29 -6.30 11.92
C HIS A 706 -16.57 -6.48 10.41
N ALA A 707 -16.86 -7.71 9.98
CA ALA A 707 -17.12 -8.05 8.58
C ALA A 707 -18.38 -7.34 8.04
N ALA A 708 -19.48 -7.39 8.79
CA ALA A 708 -20.72 -6.74 8.40
C ALA A 708 -20.58 -5.21 8.31
N THR A 709 -20.01 -4.57 9.34
CA THR A 709 -19.91 -3.09 9.38
C THR A 709 -19.03 -2.53 8.27
N LEU A 710 -17.88 -3.15 7.99
CA LEU A 710 -17.02 -2.81 6.85
C LEU A 710 -17.79 -2.91 5.53
N ARG A 711 -18.46 -4.04 5.30
CA ARG A 711 -19.23 -4.30 4.08
C ARG A 711 -20.42 -3.33 3.94
N ARG A 712 -21.10 -2.97 5.04
CA ARG A 712 -22.17 -1.95 5.05
C ARG A 712 -21.60 -0.55 4.71
N TYR A 713 -20.37 -0.23 5.14
CA TYR A 713 -19.73 1.06 4.86
C TYR A 713 -19.30 1.17 3.38
N LEU A 714 -18.49 0.23 2.89
CA LEU A 714 -18.03 0.17 1.50
C LEU A 714 -19.20 0.18 0.50
N TRP A 715 -20.25 -0.60 0.77
CA TRP A 715 -21.42 -0.60 -0.11
C TRP A 715 -22.15 0.74 -0.12
N ARG A 716 -22.14 1.51 0.99
CA ARG A 716 -22.74 2.84 1.02
C ARG A 716 -21.87 3.89 0.34
N GLU A 717 -20.55 3.79 0.43
CA GLU A 717 -19.62 4.61 -0.34
C GLU A 717 -19.86 4.43 -1.85
N HIS A 718 -19.71 3.18 -2.32
CA HIS A 718 -19.81 2.81 -3.74
C HIS A 718 -21.18 3.13 -4.36
N LEU A 719 -22.24 3.12 -3.54
CA LEU A 719 -23.58 3.54 -3.94
C LEU A 719 -23.84 5.06 -3.83
N GLY A 720 -23.09 5.85 -3.05
CA GLY A 720 -23.43 7.25 -2.76
C GLY A 720 -24.51 7.42 -1.67
N LEU A 721 -24.39 6.62 -0.60
CA LEU A 721 -25.26 6.57 0.59
C LEU A 721 -24.51 6.93 1.89
N LEU A 722 -23.28 7.44 1.79
CA LEU A 722 -22.57 8.19 2.83
C LEU A 722 -22.63 9.70 2.52
N PRO A 723 -22.76 10.59 3.53
CA PRO A 723 -22.60 12.04 3.36
C PRO A 723 -21.11 12.40 3.17
N PRO A 724 -20.73 13.46 2.44
CA PRO A 724 -19.33 13.81 2.18
C PRO A 724 -18.48 13.97 3.45
N GLN A 725 -17.23 13.51 3.41
CA GLN A 725 -16.21 13.63 4.45
C GLN A 725 -15.53 15.02 4.43
N ASP A 726 -15.42 15.64 5.60
CA ASP A 726 -14.59 16.84 5.81
C ASP A 726 -13.09 16.52 5.95
N LEU A 727 -12.22 17.53 5.91
CA LEU A 727 -10.77 17.33 6.02
C LEU A 727 -10.27 17.17 7.47
N ASP A 728 -10.93 17.77 8.48
CA ASP A 728 -10.52 17.68 9.89
C ASP A 728 -11.20 16.51 10.63
N ALA A 729 -10.51 15.37 10.68
CA ALA A 729 -11.02 14.14 11.28
C ALA A 729 -10.91 14.09 12.83
N ARG A 730 -10.50 15.18 13.50
CA ARG A 730 -10.10 15.18 14.92
C ARG A 730 -11.16 14.68 15.90
N ARG A 731 -12.44 14.78 15.55
CA ARG A 731 -13.59 14.34 16.37
C ARG A 731 -14.23 13.05 15.88
N GLU A 732 -13.83 12.53 14.73
CA GLU A 732 -14.44 11.35 14.14
C GLU A 732 -13.85 10.07 14.72
N ALA A 733 -14.71 9.07 14.91
CA ALA A 733 -14.33 7.79 15.48
C ALA A 733 -13.43 7.01 14.52
N ASN A 734 -13.79 6.92 13.23
CA ASN A 734 -13.08 6.11 12.24
C ASN A 734 -11.61 6.52 12.06
N ALA A 735 -11.31 7.82 12.07
CA ALA A 735 -9.94 8.37 12.00
C ALA A 735 -9.08 8.20 13.27
N GLN A 736 -9.58 7.60 14.35
CA GLN A 736 -8.76 7.27 15.52
C GLN A 736 -8.03 5.93 15.33
N PRO A 737 -6.86 5.70 15.98
CA PRO A 737 -6.28 4.37 16.16
C PRO A 737 -7.29 3.34 16.70
N PRO A 738 -7.00 2.02 16.59
CA PRO A 738 -7.73 0.99 17.33
C PRO A 738 -7.66 1.24 18.85
N GLY A 739 -8.60 0.66 19.58
CA GLY A 739 -8.98 1.04 20.95
C GLY A 739 -10.15 2.03 21.01
N ILE A 740 -10.61 2.51 19.85
CA ILE A 740 -11.86 3.26 19.67
C ILE A 740 -12.59 2.59 18.49
N PRO A 741 -13.82 2.06 18.66
CA PRO A 741 -14.55 1.38 17.60
C PRO A 741 -14.77 2.23 16.34
N ASN A 742 -15.06 1.57 15.22
CA ASN A 742 -15.60 2.23 14.05
C ASN A 742 -17.03 2.75 14.31
N ASP A 743 -17.37 3.89 13.71
CA ASP A 743 -18.75 4.33 13.54
C ASP A 743 -19.20 4.00 12.10
N PRO A 744 -20.11 3.03 11.89
CA PRO A 744 -20.60 2.69 10.55
C PRO A 744 -21.72 3.64 10.06
N HIS A 745 -21.93 4.77 10.74
CA HIS A 745 -22.94 5.80 10.46
C HIS A 745 -24.35 5.21 10.42
N GLN A 746 -24.79 4.59 11.53
CA GLN A 746 -26.08 3.87 11.63
C GLN A 746 -27.29 4.75 11.28
N GLY A 747 -28.31 4.14 10.68
CA GLY A 747 -29.54 4.79 10.19
C GLY A 747 -30.10 4.10 8.94
N ASP A 748 -31.11 4.70 8.32
CA ASP A 748 -31.89 4.11 7.22
C ASP A 748 -31.04 3.50 6.09
N THR A 749 -29.96 4.18 5.69
CA THR A 749 -29.07 3.70 4.62
C THR A 749 -28.10 2.60 5.06
N TYR A 750 -27.80 2.48 6.36
CA TYR A 750 -27.05 1.37 6.95
C TYR A 750 -27.91 0.11 7.08
N GLU A 751 -29.20 0.23 7.38
CA GLU A 751 -30.13 -0.90 7.40
C GLU A 751 -30.64 -1.27 6.00
N PHE A 752 -30.77 -0.32 5.08
CA PHE A 752 -31.09 -0.60 3.67
C PHE A 752 -30.10 -1.60 3.06
N VAL A 753 -28.79 -1.34 3.19
CA VAL A 753 -27.76 -2.29 2.71
C VAL A 753 -27.61 -3.51 3.62
N GLY A 754 -28.50 -3.74 4.59
CA GLY A 754 -28.37 -4.79 5.60
C GLY A 754 -28.20 -6.20 5.01
N ASP A 755 -29.05 -6.54 4.04
CA ASP A 755 -29.01 -7.84 3.32
C ASP A 755 -28.20 -7.75 2.01
N PRO A 756 -26.99 -8.32 1.94
CA PRO A 756 -26.18 -8.30 0.71
C PRO A 756 -26.74 -9.21 -0.40
N LEU A 757 -27.65 -10.13 -0.05
CA LEU A 757 -28.44 -10.91 -0.99
C LEU A 757 -29.84 -10.31 -1.25
N GLY A 758 -30.18 -9.18 -0.65
CA GLY A 758 -31.47 -8.51 -0.78
C GLY A 758 -31.80 -8.15 -2.24
N ASN A 759 -33.08 -8.20 -2.59
CA ASN A 759 -33.52 -7.85 -3.95
C ASN A 759 -33.50 -6.33 -4.20
N GLU A 760 -33.91 -5.53 -3.22
CA GLU A 760 -33.93 -4.06 -3.33
C GLU A 760 -32.51 -3.47 -3.37
N VAL A 761 -31.61 -3.95 -2.50
CA VAL A 761 -30.19 -3.57 -2.50
C VAL A 761 -29.54 -3.92 -3.83
N TRP A 762 -29.79 -5.11 -4.35
CA TRP A 762 -29.26 -5.54 -5.65
C TRP A 762 -29.84 -4.74 -6.82
N HIS A 763 -31.13 -4.38 -6.76
CA HIS A 763 -31.73 -3.51 -7.75
C HIS A 763 -31.11 -2.11 -7.72
N MET A 764 -30.86 -1.52 -6.55
CA MET A 764 -30.15 -0.25 -6.44
C MET A 764 -28.71 -0.34 -6.95
N TRP A 765 -27.98 -1.41 -6.58
CA TRP A 765 -26.60 -1.65 -7.02
C TRP A 765 -26.49 -1.75 -8.55
N THR A 766 -27.29 -2.62 -9.16
CA THR A 766 -27.27 -2.85 -10.62
C THR A 766 -27.87 -1.69 -11.42
N SER A 767 -28.87 -0.97 -10.89
CA SER A 767 -29.39 0.24 -11.55
C SER A 767 -28.42 1.41 -11.47
N ARG A 768 -27.76 1.66 -10.33
CA ARG A 768 -26.70 2.70 -10.24
C ARG A 768 -25.52 2.36 -11.14
N ALA A 769 -25.01 1.13 -11.10
CA ALA A 769 -23.96 0.69 -12.02
C ALA A 769 -24.35 0.92 -13.49
N THR A 770 -25.59 0.60 -13.89
CA THR A 770 -26.08 0.83 -15.26
C THR A 770 -26.19 2.31 -15.60
N GLN A 771 -26.82 3.11 -14.74
CA GLN A 771 -27.05 4.53 -14.96
C GLN A 771 -25.75 5.33 -15.02
N ASN A 772 -24.84 5.09 -14.07
CA ASN A 772 -23.51 5.69 -14.04
C ASN A 772 -22.72 5.31 -15.30
N THR A 773 -22.68 4.01 -15.68
CA THR A 773 -21.99 3.56 -16.91
C THR A 773 -22.52 4.31 -18.13
N ASN A 774 -23.83 4.36 -18.33
CA ASN A 774 -24.44 5.06 -19.46
C ASN A 774 -24.07 6.55 -19.49
N VAL A 775 -24.08 7.24 -18.34
CA VAL A 775 -23.69 8.66 -18.28
C VAL A 775 -22.21 8.86 -18.61
N PHE A 776 -21.31 8.02 -18.09
CA PHE A 776 -19.88 8.11 -18.39
C PHE A 776 -19.58 7.82 -19.86
N SER A 777 -20.20 6.79 -20.45
CA SER A 777 -20.09 6.47 -21.87
C SER A 777 -20.68 7.58 -22.77
N GLU A 778 -21.86 8.14 -22.42
CA GLU A 778 -22.55 9.15 -23.24
C GLU A 778 -21.95 10.56 -23.17
N LEU A 779 -21.34 10.96 -22.04
CA LEU A 779 -20.74 12.30 -21.89
C LEU A 779 -19.26 12.34 -22.27
N PHE A 780 -18.49 11.37 -21.79
CA PHE A 780 -17.02 11.42 -21.83
C PHE A 780 -16.41 10.42 -22.80
N HIS A 781 -17.20 9.48 -23.34
CA HIS A 781 -16.69 8.27 -24.00
C HIS A 781 -15.62 7.60 -23.11
N ALA A 782 -15.98 7.34 -21.85
CA ALA A 782 -15.07 6.82 -20.83
C ALA A 782 -14.61 5.39 -21.16
N ASP A 783 -13.31 5.20 -21.39
CA ASP A 783 -12.73 3.89 -21.72
C ASP A 783 -12.29 3.11 -20.47
N PRO A 784 -12.34 1.76 -20.47
CA PRO A 784 -12.94 0.87 -21.48
C PRO A 784 -14.48 0.85 -21.50
N ASP A 785 -15.06 0.37 -22.61
CA ASP A 785 -16.52 0.30 -22.88
C ASP A 785 -16.89 -0.95 -23.72
N ASN A 786 -18.09 -1.53 -23.51
CA ASN A 786 -18.53 -2.76 -24.19
C ASN A 786 -18.85 -2.60 -25.70
N SER A 787 -19.03 -1.38 -26.19
CA SER A 787 -19.22 -1.08 -27.62
C SER A 787 -17.91 -1.20 -28.42
N VAL A 788 -16.76 -1.02 -27.76
CA VAL A 788 -15.43 -1.10 -28.37
C VAL A 788 -14.94 -2.55 -28.36
N LYS A 789 -15.08 -3.24 -29.49
CA LYS A 789 -14.73 -4.68 -29.60
C LYS A 789 -13.44 -4.95 -30.36
N THR A 790 -12.96 -3.98 -31.13
CA THR A 790 -11.66 -4.02 -31.83
C THR A 790 -10.91 -2.70 -31.69
N PHE A 791 -9.60 -2.70 -31.94
CA PHE A 791 -8.79 -1.48 -32.07
C PHE A 791 -9.24 -0.55 -33.21
N LYS A 792 -10.14 -0.98 -34.10
CA LYS A 792 -10.76 -0.11 -35.13
C LYS A 792 -11.98 0.64 -34.58
N ASP A 793 -12.59 0.14 -33.51
CA ASP A 793 -13.72 0.78 -32.84
C ASP A 793 -13.24 1.75 -31.77
N TYR A 794 -12.12 1.44 -31.10
CA TYR A 794 -11.45 2.34 -30.15
C TYR A 794 -11.13 3.70 -30.80
N ASP A 795 -10.55 3.74 -32.01
CA ASP A 795 -10.28 5.00 -32.74
C ASP A 795 -11.51 5.85 -33.10
N LYS A 796 -12.68 5.23 -33.19
CA LYS A 796 -13.94 5.95 -33.44
C LYS A 796 -14.59 6.43 -32.14
N TYR A 797 -14.23 5.79 -31.03
CA TYR A 797 -14.74 6.06 -29.69
C TYR A 797 -13.89 7.14 -28.99
N LEU A 798 -12.56 7.12 -29.20
CA LEU A 798 -11.64 8.13 -28.68
C LEU A 798 -12.02 9.55 -29.13
N PRO A 799 -11.79 10.57 -28.26
CA PRO A 799 -12.10 11.96 -28.56
C PRO A 799 -11.49 12.50 -29.85
N ALA A 800 -12.26 13.34 -30.56
CA ALA A 800 -11.79 14.05 -31.73
C ALA A 800 -10.57 14.94 -31.41
N LYS A 801 -9.64 15.07 -32.37
CA LYS A 801 -8.36 15.79 -32.21
C LYS A 801 -8.55 17.20 -31.65
N GLY A 802 -8.18 17.39 -30.38
CA GLY A 802 -8.28 18.66 -29.66
C GLY A 802 -9.07 18.57 -28.35
N THR A 803 -9.91 17.55 -28.18
CA THR A 803 -10.48 17.19 -26.87
C THR A 803 -9.47 16.30 -26.12
N LYS A 804 -9.26 16.55 -24.82
CA LYS A 804 -8.35 15.77 -23.98
C LYS A 804 -9.06 14.53 -23.42
N ALA A 805 -8.31 13.46 -23.15
CA ALA A 805 -8.85 12.27 -22.49
C ALA A 805 -9.46 12.63 -21.14
N GLY A 806 -10.59 12.00 -20.80
CA GLY A 806 -11.36 12.28 -19.58
C GLY A 806 -12.29 13.49 -19.64
N HIS A 807 -12.19 14.38 -20.63
CA HIS A 807 -13.14 15.50 -20.80
C HIS A 807 -14.40 15.11 -21.58
N VAL A 808 -15.43 15.94 -21.53
CA VAL A 808 -16.66 15.75 -22.32
C VAL A 808 -16.32 15.63 -23.81
N TYR A 809 -16.76 14.53 -24.43
CA TYR A 809 -16.41 14.13 -25.79
C TYR A 809 -17.00 15.12 -26.83
N ASP A 810 -18.32 15.36 -26.75
CA ASP A 810 -19.02 16.30 -27.63
C ASP A 810 -19.07 17.69 -26.99
N ARG A 811 -18.15 18.55 -27.44
CA ARG A 811 -18.02 19.94 -26.99
C ARG A 811 -19.16 20.86 -27.47
N THR A 812 -20.13 20.35 -28.23
CA THR A 812 -21.34 21.08 -28.64
C THR A 812 -22.54 20.86 -27.70
N LEU A 813 -22.44 19.92 -26.75
CA LEU A 813 -23.51 19.62 -25.80
C LEU A 813 -23.91 20.85 -24.95
N PRO A 814 -25.22 21.18 -24.83
CA PRO A 814 -25.67 22.25 -23.95
C PRO A 814 -25.31 21.98 -22.49
N ARG A 815 -24.83 23.02 -21.77
CA ARG A 815 -24.58 23.01 -20.31
C ARG A 815 -25.64 22.22 -19.53
N LYS A 816 -26.91 22.55 -19.79
CA LYS A 816 -28.06 21.98 -19.05
C LYS A 816 -28.18 20.47 -19.24
N ASP A 817 -27.81 19.92 -20.40
CA ASP A 817 -27.85 18.48 -20.64
C ASP A 817 -26.67 17.75 -19.99
N ILE A 818 -25.50 18.40 -19.90
CA ILE A 818 -24.36 17.88 -19.13
C ILE A 818 -24.74 17.81 -17.64
N LEU A 819 -25.19 18.92 -17.05
CA LEU A 819 -25.64 18.97 -15.64
C LEU A 819 -26.73 17.93 -15.36
N ARG A 820 -27.75 17.86 -16.22
CA ARG A 820 -28.89 16.93 -16.10
C ARG A 820 -28.46 15.46 -16.15
N LYS A 821 -27.41 15.12 -16.91
CA LYS A 821 -26.85 13.76 -16.94
C LYS A 821 -25.96 13.49 -15.72
N LEU A 822 -25.11 14.43 -15.31
CA LEU A 822 -24.24 14.27 -14.13
C LEU A 822 -25.03 14.19 -12.81
N ASP A 823 -26.18 14.88 -12.72
CA ASP A 823 -27.12 14.75 -11.59
C ASP A 823 -27.66 13.31 -11.40
N LEU A 824 -27.62 12.47 -12.44
CA LEU A 824 -28.01 11.06 -12.37
C LEU A 824 -26.92 10.17 -11.76
N VAL A 825 -25.65 10.62 -11.76
CA VAL A 825 -24.54 9.84 -11.20
C VAL A 825 -24.63 9.86 -9.68
N LYS A 826 -24.72 8.67 -9.07
CA LYS A 826 -24.76 8.50 -7.60
C LYS A 826 -23.87 7.34 -7.18
N GLY A 827 -23.00 7.62 -6.21
CA GLY A 827 -21.82 6.80 -5.94
C GLY A 827 -20.91 6.67 -7.16
N HIS A 828 -20.04 5.68 -7.11
CA HIS A 828 -18.92 5.53 -8.05
C HIS A 828 -19.05 4.30 -8.95
N LEU A 829 -19.95 3.35 -8.62
CA LEU A 829 -20.12 2.08 -9.33
C LEU A 829 -20.40 2.24 -10.83
N VAL A 830 -19.66 1.50 -11.65
CA VAL A 830 -19.94 1.22 -13.07
C VAL A 830 -19.77 -0.27 -13.36
N TRP A 831 -20.37 -0.77 -14.45
CA TRP A 831 -20.16 -2.16 -14.87
C TRP A 831 -18.76 -2.36 -15.47
N MET A 832 -18.12 -3.49 -15.15
CA MET A 832 -16.89 -3.86 -15.87
C MET A 832 -17.22 -4.27 -17.31
N PRO A 833 -16.56 -3.69 -18.32
CA PRO A 833 -16.82 -4.01 -19.72
C PRO A 833 -16.13 -5.32 -20.13
N LEU A 834 -16.84 -6.43 -19.93
CA LEU A 834 -16.37 -7.78 -20.29
C LEU A 834 -16.20 -7.99 -21.81
N GLU A 835 -16.86 -7.20 -22.66
CA GLU A 835 -16.73 -7.26 -24.13
C GLU A 835 -15.58 -6.41 -24.69
N PHE A 836 -14.93 -5.55 -23.88
CA PHE A 836 -13.95 -4.58 -24.38
C PHE A 836 -12.77 -5.25 -25.10
N LEU A 837 -12.52 -4.84 -26.34
CA LEU A 837 -11.50 -5.41 -27.23
C LEU A 837 -11.53 -6.96 -27.32
N LYS A 838 -12.71 -7.59 -27.20
CA LYS A 838 -12.82 -9.07 -27.22
C LYS A 838 -12.53 -9.70 -28.59
N ASP A 839 -12.78 -8.96 -29.67
CA ASP A 839 -12.68 -9.45 -31.05
C ASP A 839 -11.29 -9.11 -31.67
N THR A 840 -10.27 -8.86 -30.83
CA THR A 840 -8.89 -8.57 -31.24
C THR A 840 -7.87 -9.06 -30.19
N PRO A 841 -6.65 -9.50 -30.58
CA PRO A 841 -5.60 -9.81 -29.61
C PRO A 841 -5.14 -8.53 -28.89
N MET A 842 -5.35 -8.44 -27.58
CA MET A 842 -4.88 -7.30 -26.77
C MET A 842 -3.35 -7.19 -26.77
N SER A 843 -2.66 -8.33 -26.71
CA SER A 843 -1.21 -8.47 -26.74
C SER A 843 -0.77 -9.27 -27.96
N GLU A 844 0.10 -8.69 -28.79
CA GLU A 844 0.81 -9.44 -29.85
C GLU A 844 2.15 -9.98 -29.29
N PRO A 845 2.55 -11.23 -29.59
CA PRO A 845 3.84 -11.78 -29.16
C PRO A 845 5.02 -10.97 -29.70
N GLY A 846 5.97 -10.61 -28.83
CA GLY A 846 7.05 -9.70 -29.17
C GLY A 846 8.21 -9.65 -28.17
N ILE A 847 9.16 -8.74 -28.41
CA ILE A 847 10.43 -8.70 -27.66
C ILE A 847 10.23 -8.42 -26.15
N GLN A 848 9.10 -7.83 -25.73
CA GLN A 848 8.73 -7.64 -24.32
C GLN A 848 7.68 -8.64 -23.79
N PHE A 849 6.92 -9.31 -24.66
CA PHE A 849 5.87 -10.27 -24.29
C PHE A 849 6.16 -11.61 -24.97
N ASN A 850 6.85 -12.48 -24.23
CA ASN A 850 7.30 -13.79 -24.65
C ASN A 850 7.57 -14.67 -23.41
N SER A 851 7.78 -15.97 -23.62
CA SER A 851 7.90 -16.98 -22.55
C SER A 851 9.03 -16.77 -21.52
N LEU A 852 9.92 -15.79 -21.71
CA LEU A 852 10.92 -15.37 -20.73
C LEU A 852 10.50 -14.16 -19.87
N THR A 853 9.39 -13.49 -20.19
CA THR A 853 8.86 -12.30 -19.49
C THR A 853 7.38 -12.37 -19.10
N ASP A 854 6.59 -13.28 -19.67
CA ASP A 854 5.13 -13.36 -19.42
C ASP A 854 4.74 -13.39 -17.93
N TYR A 855 5.53 -14.08 -17.10
CA TYR A 855 5.37 -14.19 -15.63
C TYR A 855 5.67 -12.91 -14.85
N VAL A 856 6.07 -11.81 -15.51
CA VAL A 856 6.18 -10.48 -14.88
C VAL A 856 4.79 -9.83 -14.78
N TYR A 857 3.88 -10.22 -15.68
CA TYR A 857 2.50 -9.72 -15.81
C TYR A 857 1.45 -10.70 -15.25
N THR A 858 1.89 -11.81 -14.63
CA THR A 858 1.07 -12.65 -13.75
C THR A 858 1.59 -12.59 -12.32
#